data_AF-A0A8T6L3B8-F1
#
_entry.id   AF-A0A8T6L3B8-F1
#
_cell.length_a   1.000
_cell.length_b   1.000
_cell.length_c   1.000
_cell.angle_alpha   90.00
_cell.angle_beta   90.00
_cell.angle_gamma   90.00
#
_symmetry.space_group_name_H-M   'P 1'
#
loop_
_entity.id
_entity.type
_entity.pdbx_description
1 polymer ?
#
loop_
_entity_poly.entity_id
_entity_poly.type
_entity_poly.pdbx_seq_one_letter_code
_entity_poly.pdbx_strand_id
1 'polypeptide(L)'
;MTPFTSPIRPEDLDEVINLTVPGKKDTVSMANTQRKGIAALYNILCEGPVAYLADEVGMGKTYQALGLAALVWSEKPNARILFISPRQNLQEKWVDDYKRFFASNYRRDQKVGDDRVTSVLFRQPIHRAERFDNLRSWLSTIGSPGRIAPFLRHTSFMRPVFIGSRDVEDMESLWKRVRAMANRCGLFNLKRPRSLSPDNASWKLNLAFASALNAKLASETLPDQPYFDLVVVDEAQCLRNPDNQTNNVLYGAFEGQVSKWLFMSATPAHGGPADIPTTLNRYPAQGEIVAPHLADDLPEMQKKLQKFMVRRSRRYLTNNRQEEVEKEQYRQHDKEAWAVKDKDMKPLSTLAMALVQKGLADVLQGRNNRYRIGFLSSFESLQTSIQREDWHRDHTDRNVDDNAPDAGFIHRLATDFETKFKVPLPHVKVDATADQIAPLAFGSDDEVGGRKFLIFTRRVSTVEALRDLLALRHRQAVEARLRRCWNVPDLDWNGPSDIEETNEADDGADPEASDSESEKDLLRQATAKGGWLHRYRQTFRTSGRNTLFFEDGWLERLCRAGGVNPRKAAEQLPEELWKESWTHAHKASGGRGQYRSHRLRYLAVHGIRCCPEVFGLNEANAKPWREAYEICLRHHLEEATPDDDLHFAPELFDWPTLWTCWDREFAGTSLALPVCNPSKISDDTGRDELCRRQAARTILGQTFRLTDTLLDLYFADKAVGQASEKLAERVLQWLNSGDPGARQVLADAERWLEHLRLIVDSCLDGAGRPWDEIARENEEVWGQLFELTPVVGVTGGAGGHRRATRQFRTPSLPRVIVCTDTLKEGVDLHLFCDHVLHYGVAWTSGDMEQRVGRVDRYFSQIERRLSEEGPPPDVHLHVGYPHVVASLERGQVERVVERQREAERLMDSPLKGTQDEERELTADVQAKVRRSSQDGTEPFARLRFPDTGRRIGVSTDAAQADWNHYTNWYRQLVRRLEQRYWSIRGESDELTRNATLVLKGQARQHEIEWSFDAALGRYIITLSSPPWPSDTIFTGGKRWHTVEKERRLQSFVRLLVPTRDEGEDEAAIDSLINVLAGNAPETNTNAQELWNDSLTAISPGGVEWLSDHKASLTVRRGVRSHRVTVYAYDGSVRAVGVVAKELASLGHRSDWGNPPFREDVKEWTFHANNGLPLGYLDLHERDGLVFGIHVLHGALSISARKRLVEEVGWRADVWEASLTGTDDN
;
A
#
# COMPACT_ATOMS: atom_id res chain seq x y z
N MET A 1 -12.14 29.48 -12.14
CA MET A 1 -10.67 29.42 -12.32
C MET A 1 -10.37 28.26 -13.25
N THR A 2 -9.44 28.45 -14.19
CA THR A 2 -8.98 27.44 -15.15
C THR A 2 -7.57 26.99 -14.75
N PRO A 3 -7.31 25.67 -14.62
CA PRO A 3 -5.96 25.16 -14.37
C PRO A 3 -5.10 25.29 -15.64
N PHE A 4 -3.78 25.15 -15.50
CA PHE A 4 -2.81 25.19 -16.61
C PHE A 4 -2.78 26.53 -17.37
N THR A 5 -2.90 27.64 -16.64
CA THR A 5 -2.98 28.99 -17.23
C THR A 5 -1.64 29.70 -17.33
N SER A 6 -0.66 29.37 -16.48
CA SER A 6 0.65 30.02 -16.47
C SER A 6 1.72 29.08 -15.93
N PRO A 7 2.91 29.03 -16.54
CA PRO A 7 3.99 28.15 -16.09
C PRO A 7 4.48 28.51 -14.68
N ILE A 8 5.10 27.54 -14.01
CA ILE A 8 5.55 27.62 -12.63
C ILE A 8 7.01 27.19 -12.48
N ARG A 9 7.64 27.59 -11.37
CA ARG A 9 8.97 27.13 -10.96
C ARG A 9 8.89 26.02 -9.91
N PRO A 10 9.92 25.17 -9.77
CA PRO A 10 9.98 24.17 -8.70
C PRO A 10 9.82 24.77 -7.29
N GLU A 11 10.41 25.95 -7.05
CA GLU A 11 10.37 26.64 -5.75
C GLU A 11 8.97 27.14 -5.39
N ASP A 12 8.12 27.39 -6.39
CA ASP A 12 6.74 27.83 -6.17
C ASP A 12 5.89 26.71 -5.51
N LEU A 13 6.38 25.46 -5.49
CA LEU A 13 5.74 24.30 -4.86
C LEU A 13 6.10 24.14 -3.38
N ASP A 14 7.12 24.84 -2.85
CA ASP A 14 7.66 24.58 -1.50
C ASP A 14 6.65 24.89 -0.39
N GLU A 15 5.78 25.88 -0.61
CA GLU A 15 4.69 26.18 0.33
C GLU A 15 3.60 25.09 0.34
N VAL A 16 3.54 24.22 -0.67
CA VAL A 16 2.39 23.34 -0.93
C VAL A 16 2.74 21.85 -0.85
N ILE A 17 3.92 21.43 -1.31
CA ILE A 17 4.31 20.02 -1.42
C ILE A 17 5.70 19.82 -0.83
N ASN A 18 5.78 19.05 0.26
CA ASN A 18 7.03 18.60 0.85
C ASN A 18 7.20 17.08 0.62
N LEU A 19 8.12 16.70 -0.28
CA LEU A 19 8.43 15.31 -0.60
C LEU A 19 9.57 14.72 0.23
N THR A 20 10.08 15.45 1.22
CA THR A 20 11.17 14.98 2.09
C THR A 20 10.66 14.03 3.17
N VAL A 21 11.49 13.04 3.53
CA VAL A 21 11.20 12.10 4.62
C VAL A 21 11.85 12.66 5.89
N PRO A 22 11.10 12.80 7.01
CA PRO A 22 11.65 13.36 8.24
C PRO A 22 12.82 12.51 8.75
N GLY A 23 13.86 13.16 9.28
CA GLY A 23 15.03 12.48 9.84
C GLY A 23 16.00 11.89 8.81
N LYS A 24 15.72 11.97 7.50
CA LYS A 24 16.61 11.48 6.44
C LYS A 24 17.09 12.61 5.52
N LYS A 25 18.24 13.20 5.87
CA LYS A 25 18.90 14.26 5.09
C LYS A 25 19.18 13.85 3.63
N ASP A 26 19.34 12.55 3.37
CA ASP A 26 19.63 12.01 2.03
C ASP A 26 18.44 12.03 1.08
N THR A 27 17.21 12.22 1.60
CA THR A 27 16.00 12.26 0.74
C THR A 27 15.79 13.59 0.01
N VAL A 28 16.55 14.62 0.38
CA VAL A 28 16.41 15.98 -0.18
C VAL A 28 16.71 15.99 -1.69
N SER A 29 17.69 15.22 -2.15
CA SER A 29 18.03 15.14 -3.57
C SER A 29 16.89 14.54 -4.42
N MET A 30 16.31 13.43 -3.95
CA MET A 30 15.17 12.78 -4.61
C MET A 30 13.93 13.69 -4.58
N ALA A 31 13.64 14.31 -3.44
CA ALA A 31 12.51 15.25 -3.29
C ALA A 31 12.65 16.45 -4.26
N ASN A 32 13.85 17.03 -4.36
CA ASN A 32 14.14 18.11 -5.30
C ASN A 32 13.94 17.67 -6.75
N THR A 33 14.38 16.46 -7.09
CA THR A 33 14.18 15.88 -8.42
C THR A 33 12.68 15.73 -8.70
N GLN A 34 11.92 15.08 -7.81
CA GLN A 34 10.48 14.92 -7.98
C GLN A 34 9.75 16.27 -8.12
N ARG A 35 10.12 17.28 -7.34
CA ARG A 35 9.58 18.64 -7.41
C ARG A 35 9.81 19.31 -8.76
N LYS A 36 11.04 19.24 -9.29
CA LYS A 36 11.35 19.69 -10.67
C LYS A 36 10.49 18.96 -11.71
N GLY A 37 10.20 17.68 -11.48
CA GLY A 37 9.36 16.87 -12.35
C GLY A 37 7.91 17.35 -12.36
N ILE A 38 7.34 17.64 -11.19
CA ILE A 38 5.98 18.18 -11.06
C ILE A 38 5.85 19.52 -11.82
N ALA A 39 6.79 20.44 -11.59
CA ALA A 39 6.79 21.73 -12.26
C ALA A 39 6.92 21.60 -13.79
N ALA A 40 7.80 20.71 -14.27
CA ALA A 40 7.94 20.44 -15.70
C ALA A 40 6.68 19.85 -16.33
N LEU A 41 6.07 18.86 -15.70
CA LEU A 41 4.81 18.27 -16.20
C LEU A 41 3.71 19.32 -16.28
N TYR A 42 3.58 20.17 -15.26
CA TYR A 42 2.59 21.25 -15.27
C TYR A 42 2.86 22.23 -16.42
N ASN A 43 4.11 22.63 -16.65
CA ASN A 43 4.48 23.55 -17.73
C ASN A 43 4.23 22.95 -19.12
N ILE A 44 4.58 21.67 -19.33
CA ILE A 44 4.27 20.94 -20.57
C ILE A 44 2.76 20.94 -20.82
N LEU A 45 1.95 20.71 -19.78
CA LEU A 45 0.49 20.72 -19.89
C LEU A 45 -0.10 22.13 -20.07
N CYS A 46 0.64 23.20 -19.77
CA CYS A 46 0.23 24.56 -20.15
C CYS A 46 0.34 24.75 -21.67
N GLU A 47 1.38 24.21 -22.30
CA GLU A 47 1.66 24.36 -23.73
C GLU A 47 0.89 23.37 -24.61
N GLY A 48 0.63 22.17 -24.10
CA GLY A 48 0.07 21.07 -24.88
C GLY A 48 -0.96 20.22 -24.11
N PRO A 49 -1.64 19.30 -24.81
CA PRO A 49 -2.63 18.41 -24.22
C PRO A 49 -2.04 17.14 -23.60
N VAL A 50 -0.75 16.86 -23.82
CA VAL A 50 -0.09 15.62 -23.40
C VAL A 50 1.21 15.93 -22.67
N ALA A 51 1.41 15.28 -21.54
CA ALA A 51 2.70 15.14 -20.88
C ALA A 51 2.99 13.66 -20.62
N TYR A 52 4.27 13.28 -20.70
CA TYR A 52 4.73 11.92 -20.46
C TYR A 52 5.79 11.91 -19.35
N LEU A 53 5.48 11.32 -18.21
CA LEU A 53 6.45 11.06 -17.14
C LEU A 53 7.11 9.70 -17.35
N ALA A 54 8.30 9.73 -17.93
CA ALA A 54 9.08 8.56 -18.31
C ALA A 54 10.22 8.23 -17.34
N ASP A 55 10.31 8.85 -16.16
CA ASP A 55 11.36 8.56 -15.16
C ASP A 55 11.58 7.05 -14.93
N GLU A 56 12.80 6.68 -14.56
CA GLU A 56 13.15 5.30 -14.21
C GLU A 56 12.26 4.67 -13.11
N VAL A 57 12.29 3.34 -13.04
CA VAL A 57 11.55 2.58 -12.03
C VAL A 57 12.02 2.97 -10.62
N GLY A 58 11.07 3.28 -9.73
CA GLY A 58 11.37 3.62 -8.34
C GLY A 58 11.66 5.11 -8.05
N MET A 59 11.60 6.02 -9.04
CA MET A 59 11.81 7.47 -8.81
C MET A 59 10.59 8.22 -8.21
N GLY A 60 9.56 7.51 -7.76
CA GLY A 60 8.38 8.12 -7.13
C GLY A 60 7.41 8.82 -8.09
N LYS A 61 7.24 8.29 -9.31
CA LYS A 61 6.29 8.79 -10.31
C LYS A 61 4.87 9.00 -9.77
N THR A 62 4.37 8.09 -8.94
CA THR A 62 3.06 8.18 -8.28
C THR A 62 2.92 9.47 -7.45
N TYR A 63 3.93 9.82 -6.65
CA TYR A 63 3.91 11.05 -5.82
C TYR A 63 4.01 12.31 -6.67
N GLN A 64 4.74 12.26 -7.80
CA GLN A 64 4.76 13.37 -8.75
C GLN A 64 3.38 13.60 -9.40
N ALA A 65 2.69 12.53 -9.78
CA ALA A 65 1.33 12.63 -10.34
C ALA A 65 0.31 13.13 -9.30
N LEU A 66 0.40 12.67 -8.05
CA LEU A 66 -0.43 13.18 -6.95
C LEU A 66 -0.11 14.64 -6.63
N GLY A 67 1.15 15.05 -6.70
CA GLY A 67 1.57 16.44 -6.58
C GLY A 67 1.00 17.33 -7.69
N LEU A 68 1.01 16.86 -8.93
CA LEU A 68 0.35 17.54 -10.04
C LEU A 68 -1.17 17.62 -9.82
N ALA A 69 -1.83 16.55 -9.38
CA ALA A 69 -3.26 16.55 -9.09
C ALA A 69 -3.62 17.53 -7.96
N ALA A 70 -2.81 17.57 -6.89
CA ALA A 70 -2.96 18.52 -5.80
C ALA A 70 -2.84 19.97 -6.29
N LEU A 71 -1.89 20.24 -7.20
CA LEU A 71 -1.74 21.55 -7.83
C LEU A 71 -2.98 21.92 -8.66
N VAL A 72 -3.49 20.99 -9.48
CA VAL A 72 -4.71 21.22 -10.28
C VAL A 72 -5.92 21.51 -9.38
N TRP A 73 -6.12 20.76 -8.30
CA TRP A 73 -7.18 21.02 -7.33
C TRP A 73 -6.98 22.33 -6.55
N SER A 74 -5.73 22.70 -6.28
CA SER A 74 -5.41 23.99 -5.68
C SER A 74 -5.77 25.17 -6.59
N GLU A 75 -5.89 24.99 -7.91
CA GLU A 75 -6.34 26.07 -8.81
C GLU A 75 -7.83 25.97 -9.13
N LYS A 76 -8.32 24.76 -9.40
CA LYS A 76 -9.71 24.43 -9.68
C LYS A 76 -10.18 23.35 -8.68
N PRO A 77 -10.75 23.76 -7.53
CA PRO A 77 -11.15 22.82 -6.47
C PRO A 77 -12.23 21.80 -6.86
N ASN A 78 -12.89 21.98 -8.01
CA ASN A 78 -13.86 21.03 -8.56
C ASN A 78 -13.32 20.31 -9.81
N ALA A 79 -12.00 20.31 -10.04
CA ALA A 79 -11.41 19.65 -11.20
C ALA A 79 -11.67 18.14 -11.17
N ARG A 80 -12.06 17.60 -12.33
CA ARG A 80 -12.36 16.17 -12.51
C ARG A 80 -11.11 15.47 -13.00
N ILE A 81 -10.45 14.74 -12.09
CA ILE A 81 -9.21 14.00 -12.36
C ILE A 81 -9.48 12.49 -12.27
N LEU A 82 -9.16 11.75 -13.31
CA LEU A 82 -9.28 10.29 -13.34
C LEU A 82 -7.90 9.62 -13.28
N PHE A 83 -7.76 8.60 -12.42
CA PHE A 83 -6.56 7.77 -12.34
C PHE A 83 -6.85 6.39 -12.91
N ILE A 84 -6.03 5.95 -13.87
CA ILE A 84 -6.11 4.62 -14.48
C ILE A 84 -4.82 3.87 -14.15
N SER A 85 -4.95 2.80 -13.39
CA SER A 85 -3.87 1.87 -13.06
C SER A 85 -3.97 0.61 -13.93
N PRO A 86 -2.93 -0.20 -14.15
CA PRO A 86 -3.04 -1.36 -15.02
C PRO A 86 -3.86 -2.51 -14.39
N ARG A 87 -3.74 -2.73 -13.08
CA ARG A 87 -4.24 -3.91 -12.35
C ARG A 87 -4.67 -3.58 -10.92
N GLN A 88 -5.33 -4.53 -10.25
CA GLN A 88 -5.90 -4.36 -8.91
C GLN A 88 -4.87 -4.00 -7.84
N ASN A 89 -3.76 -4.72 -7.80
CA ASN A 89 -2.68 -4.49 -6.84
C ASN A 89 -2.14 -3.07 -6.91
N LEU A 90 -1.93 -2.53 -8.11
CA LEU A 90 -1.50 -1.15 -8.30
C LEU A 90 -2.64 -0.17 -7.96
N GLN A 91 -3.89 -0.46 -8.32
CA GLN A 91 -5.03 0.38 -7.93
C GLN A 91 -5.15 0.55 -6.41
N GLU A 92 -5.02 -0.55 -5.66
CA GLU A 92 -5.03 -0.53 -4.18
C GLU A 92 -3.86 0.30 -3.64
N LYS A 93 -2.66 0.08 -4.19
CA LYS A 93 -1.48 0.87 -3.84
C LYS A 93 -1.68 2.37 -4.10
N TRP A 94 -2.26 2.74 -5.23
CA TRP A 94 -2.53 4.15 -5.56
C TRP A 94 -3.48 4.81 -4.56
N VAL A 95 -4.50 4.09 -4.07
CA VAL A 95 -5.41 4.61 -3.04
C VAL A 95 -4.70 4.78 -1.69
N ASP A 96 -3.83 3.85 -1.33
CA ASP A 96 -3.03 3.96 -0.11
C ASP A 96 -2.01 5.10 -0.20
N ASP A 97 -1.31 5.22 -1.33
CA ASP A 97 -0.36 6.30 -1.61
C ASP A 97 -1.07 7.66 -1.66
N TYR A 98 -2.30 7.73 -2.18
CA TYR A 98 -3.14 8.93 -2.14
C TYR A 98 -3.37 9.39 -0.69
N LYS A 99 -3.83 8.48 0.19
CA LYS A 99 -4.08 8.80 1.60
C LYS A 99 -2.80 9.26 2.30
N ARG A 100 -1.67 8.57 2.07
CA ARG A 100 -0.38 8.90 2.66
C ARG A 100 0.15 10.25 2.18
N PHE A 101 0.06 10.52 0.88
CA PHE A 101 0.52 11.76 0.28
C PHE A 101 -0.19 12.99 0.89
N PHE A 102 -1.51 12.95 1.00
CA PHE A 102 -2.25 14.08 1.59
C PHE A 102 -2.08 14.18 3.11
N ALA A 103 -1.80 13.08 3.80
CA ALA A 103 -1.52 13.10 5.24
C ALA A 103 -0.12 13.65 5.57
N SER A 104 0.88 13.40 4.71
CA SER A 104 2.30 13.60 5.07
C SER A 104 3.09 14.53 4.14
N ASN A 105 2.61 14.84 2.93
CA ASN A 105 3.37 15.59 1.93
C ASN A 105 2.72 16.90 1.53
N TYR A 106 1.39 16.96 1.46
CA TYR A 106 0.67 18.19 1.14
C TYR A 106 0.62 19.14 2.36
N ARG A 107 1.16 20.36 2.21
CA ARG A 107 1.25 21.43 3.23
C ARG A 107 1.73 20.95 4.61
N ARG A 108 2.61 19.94 4.62
CA ARG A 108 3.07 19.27 5.83
C ARG A 108 3.60 20.21 6.91
N ASP A 109 4.48 21.13 6.51
CA ASP A 109 5.20 22.02 7.44
C ASP A 109 4.29 23.07 8.07
N GLN A 110 3.14 23.34 7.45
CA GLN A 110 2.21 24.37 7.88
C GLN A 110 1.19 23.88 8.91
N LYS A 111 1.04 22.57 9.09
CA LYS A 111 0.13 21.94 10.07
C LYS A 111 -1.36 22.33 9.96
N VAL A 112 -1.79 23.02 8.88
CA VAL A 112 -3.19 23.38 8.61
C VAL A 112 -3.57 23.04 7.15
N GLY A 113 -4.85 22.72 6.94
CA GLY A 113 -5.42 22.50 5.59
C GLY A 113 -5.82 23.80 4.88
N ASP A 114 -6.61 23.69 3.80
CA ASP A 114 -6.94 24.85 2.94
C ASP A 114 -8.36 24.88 2.36
N ASP A 115 -9.20 23.89 2.69
CA ASP A 115 -10.57 23.69 2.21
C ASP A 115 -10.73 23.69 0.67
N ARG A 116 -9.60 23.55 -0.06
CA ARG A 116 -9.55 23.37 -1.53
C ARG A 116 -9.10 21.97 -1.89
N VAL A 117 -8.03 21.52 -1.27
CA VAL A 117 -7.39 20.21 -1.45
C VAL A 117 -7.53 19.38 -0.18
N THR A 118 -7.27 19.98 0.99
CA THR A 118 -7.38 19.31 2.30
C THR A 118 -8.22 20.13 3.27
N SER A 119 -8.97 19.47 4.15
CA SER A 119 -9.80 20.14 5.15
C SER A 119 -8.94 20.90 6.17
N VAL A 120 -9.30 22.14 6.48
CA VAL A 120 -8.63 22.98 7.50
C VAL A 120 -8.56 22.29 8.86
N LEU A 121 -9.65 21.69 9.35
CA LEU A 121 -9.72 21.10 10.69
C LEU A 121 -8.95 19.78 10.84
N PHE A 122 -9.09 18.88 9.86
CA PHE A 122 -8.61 17.49 9.99
C PHE A 122 -7.50 17.14 9.00
N ARG A 123 -7.11 18.06 8.11
CA ARG A 123 -6.08 17.88 7.06
C ARG A 123 -6.33 16.66 6.18
N GLN A 124 -7.60 16.32 5.97
CA GLN A 124 -7.98 15.19 5.14
C GLN A 124 -8.28 15.64 3.72
N PRO A 125 -7.99 14.81 2.70
CA PRO A 125 -8.28 15.15 1.32
C PRO A 125 -9.78 15.37 1.11
N ILE A 126 -10.13 16.47 0.45
CA ILE A 126 -11.52 16.83 0.14
C ILE A 126 -12.04 15.97 -1.02
N HIS A 127 -11.18 15.68 -1.99
CA HIS A 127 -11.46 14.71 -3.03
C HIS A 127 -11.35 13.30 -2.44
N ARG A 128 -12.46 12.61 -2.27
CA ARG A 128 -12.44 11.26 -1.68
C ARG A 128 -11.93 10.28 -2.72
N ALA A 129 -10.86 9.56 -2.40
CA ALA A 129 -10.36 8.48 -3.23
C ALA A 129 -11.37 7.33 -3.24
N GLU A 130 -11.97 7.06 -4.39
CA GLU A 130 -12.91 5.96 -4.57
C GLU A 130 -12.39 4.95 -5.59
N ARG A 131 -12.39 3.68 -5.18
CA ARG A 131 -11.93 2.56 -5.98
C ARG A 131 -13.12 1.94 -6.71
N PHE A 132 -13.03 1.84 -8.03
CA PHE A 132 -14.03 1.16 -8.84
C PHE A 132 -13.46 -0.11 -9.46
N ASP A 133 -14.15 -1.23 -9.29
CA ASP A 133 -13.69 -2.51 -9.82
C ASP A 133 -13.91 -2.63 -11.33
N ASN A 134 -14.95 -1.98 -11.85
CA ASN A 134 -15.31 -1.99 -13.27
C ASN A 134 -16.05 -0.70 -13.68
N LEU A 135 -16.17 -0.46 -14.99
CA LEU A 135 -16.86 0.73 -15.49
C LEU A 135 -18.30 0.84 -14.96
N ARG A 136 -19.04 -0.27 -14.88
CA ARG A 136 -20.45 -0.27 -14.44
C ARG A 136 -20.61 0.28 -13.03
N SER A 137 -19.71 -0.07 -12.11
CA SER A 137 -19.70 0.45 -10.74
C SER A 137 -19.40 1.95 -10.65
N TRP A 138 -18.68 2.49 -11.64
CA TRP A 138 -18.32 3.91 -11.67
C TRP A 138 -19.42 4.79 -12.28
N LEU A 139 -20.23 4.26 -13.20
CA LEU A 139 -21.24 5.02 -13.95
C LEU A 139 -22.24 5.80 -13.09
N SER A 140 -22.62 5.28 -11.93
CA SER A 140 -23.55 5.95 -10.99
C SER A 140 -22.96 7.20 -10.33
N THR A 141 -21.64 7.37 -10.38
CA THR A 141 -20.95 8.53 -9.79
C THR A 141 -20.73 9.66 -10.80
N ILE A 142 -20.92 9.40 -12.10
CA ILE A 142 -20.84 10.41 -13.15
C ILE A 142 -21.98 11.41 -12.95
N GLY A 143 -21.64 12.68 -12.83
CA GLY A 143 -22.61 13.75 -12.53
C GLY A 143 -22.93 13.94 -11.04
N SER A 144 -22.34 13.16 -10.12
CA SER A 144 -22.48 13.30 -8.65
C SER A 144 -21.82 14.59 -8.12
N PRO A 145 -22.32 15.21 -7.02
CA PRO A 145 -21.76 16.47 -6.51
C PRO A 145 -20.51 16.21 -5.70
N GLY A 146 -20.35 14.96 -5.26
CA GLY A 146 -19.23 14.54 -4.45
C GLY A 146 -17.94 14.83 -5.20
N ARG A 147 -17.01 15.50 -4.52
CA ARG A 147 -15.64 15.60 -5.00
C ARG A 147 -15.00 14.22 -4.82
N ILE A 148 -15.02 13.44 -5.90
CA ILE A 148 -14.47 12.09 -5.95
C ILE A 148 -13.18 12.13 -6.79
N ALA A 149 -12.16 11.42 -6.32
CA ALA A 149 -11.00 11.05 -7.11
C ALA A 149 -11.16 9.58 -7.55
N PRO A 150 -11.71 9.31 -8.74
CA PRO A 150 -11.96 7.95 -9.20
C PRO A 150 -10.66 7.24 -9.58
N PHE A 151 -10.50 6.01 -9.08
CA PHE A 151 -9.45 5.09 -9.47
C PHE A 151 -10.07 3.93 -10.26
N LEU A 152 -9.69 3.81 -11.53
CA LEU A 152 -10.05 2.70 -12.41
C LEU A 152 -8.84 1.81 -12.72
N ARG A 153 -9.11 0.63 -13.28
CA ARG A 153 -8.08 -0.24 -13.84
C ARG A 153 -8.18 -0.25 -15.37
N HIS A 154 -7.07 -0.44 -16.07
CA HIS A 154 -7.05 -0.73 -17.51
C HIS A 154 -7.93 -1.94 -17.83
N THR A 155 -7.91 -2.97 -16.97
CA THR A 155 -8.78 -4.14 -17.09
C THR A 155 -10.26 -3.83 -16.94
N SER A 156 -10.66 -2.69 -16.37
CA SER A 156 -12.06 -2.27 -16.29
C SER A 156 -12.68 -2.01 -17.67
N PHE A 157 -11.85 -1.76 -18.69
CA PHE A 157 -12.27 -1.52 -20.08
C PHE A 157 -12.30 -2.80 -20.94
N MET A 158 -11.89 -3.96 -20.40
CA MET A 158 -11.71 -5.17 -21.21
C MET A 158 -13.04 -5.73 -21.74
N ARG A 159 -14.01 -5.96 -20.85
CA ARG A 159 -15.34 -6.48 -21.20
C ARG A 159 -16.44 -5.89 -20.29
N PRO A 160 -16.80 -4.60 -20.45
CA PRO A 160 -17.96 -4.02 -19.75
C PRO A 160 -19.25 -4.84 -19.95
N VAL A 161 -19.40 -5.45 -21.13
CA VAL A 161 -20.46 -6.39 -21.49
C VAL A 161 -19.88 -7.79 -21.60
N PHE A 162 -20.33 -8.69 -20.71
CA PHE A 162 -19.98 -10.11 -20.73
C PHE A 162 -21.01 -10.95 -21.50
N ILE A 163 -20.50 -11.89 -22.29
CA ILE A 163 -21.28 -12.82 -23.12
C ILE A 163 -20.91 -14.24 -22.68
N GLY A 164 -21.89 -14.99 -22.20
CA GLY A 164 -21.75 -16.41 -21.86
C GLY A 164 -22.11 -17.32 -23.04
N SER A 165 -21.84 -18.61 -22.91
CA SER A 165 -22.13 -19.60 -23.96
C SER A 165 -23.60 -19.66 -24.37
N ARG A 166 -24.52 -19.53 -23.40
CA ARG A 166 -25.98 -19.51 -23.65
C ARG A 166 -26.45 -18.25 -24.38
N ASP A 167 -25.71 -17.14 -24.27
CA ASP A 167 -26.09 -15.90 -24.95
C ASP A 167 -25.91 -16.01 -26.46
N VAL A 168 -25.05 -16.93 -26.94
CA VAL A 168 -24.69 -17.09 -28.35
C VAL A 168 -25.85 -17.69 -29.17
N GLU A 169 -26.77 -18.38 -28.50
CA GLU A 169 -27.93 -19.04 -29.13
C GLU A 169 -29.07 -18.06 -29.45
N ASP A 170 -29.19 -16.94 -28.74
CA ASP A 170 -30.24 -15.93 -28.92
C ASP A 170 -29.71 -14.49 -28.78
N MET A 171 -29.38 -13.90 -29.94
CA MET A 171 -28.89 -12.51 -30.03
C MET A 171 -29.93 -11.46 -29.64
N GLU A 172 -31.23 -11.76 -29.76
CA GLU A 172 -32.29 -10.81 -29.41
C GLU A 172 -32.43 -10.72 -27.89
N SER A 173 -32.42 -11.87 -27.22
CA SER A 173 -32.40 -11.95 -25.75
C SER A 173 -31.13 -11.34 -25.17
N LEU A 174 -29.96 -11.59 -25.79
CA LEU A 174 -28.70 -10.94 -25.42
C LEU A 174 -28.82 -9.41 -25.52
N TRP A 175 -29.33 -8.89 -26.65
CA TRP A 175 -29.50 -7.44 -26.82
C TRP A 175 -30.43 -6.83 -25.77
N LYS A 176 -31.60 -7.45 -25.51
CA LYS A 176 -32.53 -7.02 -24.46
C LYS A 176 -31.85 -6.98 -23.09
N ARG A 177 -31.09 -8.02 -22.74
CA ARG A 177 -30.33 -8.10 -21.49
C ARG A 177 -29.28 -7.01 -21.37
N VAL A 178 -28.53 -6.75 -22.45
CA VAL A 178 -27.47 -5.71 -22.47
C VAL A 178 -28.06 -4.32 -22.39
N ARG A 179 -29.14 -4.04 -23.12
CA ARG A 179 -29.86 -2.77 -23.03
C ARG A 179 -30.42 -2.54 -21.62
N ALA A 180 -31.07 -3.54 -21.04
CA ALA A 180 -31.58 -3.45 -19.67
C ALA A 180 -30.44 -3.21 -18.65
N MET A 181 -29.29 -3.87 -18.83
CA MET A 181 -28.11 -3.66 -18.00
C MET A 181 -27.54 -2.24 -18.16
N ALA A 182 -27.41 -1.74 -19.38
CA ALA A 182 -26.93 -0.39 -19.66
C ALA A 182 -27.86 0.66 -19.04
N ASN A 183 -29.18 0.49 -19.19
CA ASN A 183 -30.18 1.36 -18.59
C ASN A 183 -30.09 1.36 -17.06
N ARG A 184 -29.93 0.20 -16.41
CA ARG A 184 -29.71 0.12 -14.94
C ARG A 184 -28.46 0.87 -14.48
N CYS A 185 -27.45 0.98 -15.35
CA CYS A 185 -26.22 1.73 -15.06
C CYS A 185 -26.30 3.21 -15.51
N GLY A 186 -27.47 3.69 -15.97
CA GLY A 186 -27.66 5.07 -16.41
C GLY A 186 -27.12 5.38 -17.82
N LEU A 187 -27.04 4.38 -18.71
CA LEU A 187 -26.66 4.51 -20.12
C LEU A 187 -27.88 4.25 -21.03
N PHE A 188 -28.76 5.24 -21.14
CA PHE A 188 -30.03 5.14 -21.86
C PHE A 188 -29.90 5.19 -23.40
N ASN A 189 -28.86 5.87 -23.89
CA ASN A 189 -28.61 6.07 -25.32
C ASN A 189 -27.83 4.93 -26.02
N LEU A 190 -27.89 3.71 -25.47
CA LEU A 190 -27.22 2.55 -26.07
C LEU A 190 -27.92 2.14 -27.38
N LYS A 191 -27.25 2.34 -28.51
CA LYS A 191 -27.75 1.96 -29.84
C LYS A 191 -27.40 0.52 -30.19
N ARG A 192 -28.36 -0.21 -30.78
CA ARG A 192 -28.14 -1.58 -31.27
C ARG A 192 -27.16 -1.57 -32.46
N PRO A 193 -26.08 -2.36 -32.45
CA PRO A 193 -25.20 -2.50 -33.61
C PRO A 193 -25.92 -3.09 -34.83
N ARG A 194 -25.71 -2.52 -36.02
CA ARG A 194 -26.42 -2.88 -37.28
C ARG A 194 -26.17 -4.30 -37.81
N SER A 195 -25.17 -5.02 -37.31
CA SER A 195 -24.78 -6.37 -37.78
C SER A 195 -24.28 -7.27 -36.64
N LEU A 196 -25.05 -7.33 -35.56
CA LEU A 196 -24.75 -8.15 -34.39
C LEU A 196 -24.89 -9.65 -34.73
N SER A 197 -23.81 -10.42 -34.54
CA SER A 197 -23.79 -11.88 -34.73
C SER A 197 -23.00 -12.56 -33.60
N PRO A 198 -23.19 -13.87 -33.37
CA PRO A 198 -22.38 -14.68 -32.44
C PRO A 198 -20.88 -14.36 -32.44
N ASP A 199 -20.27 -14.29 -33.63
CA ASP A 199 -18.82 -14.15 -33.79
C ASP A 199 -18.30 -12.74 -33.46
N ASN A 200 -19.16 -11.71 -33.52
CA ASN A 200 -18.75 -10.32 -33.33
C ASN A 200 -19.43 -9.61 -32.15
N ALA A 201 -20.33 -10.30 -31.45
CA ALA A 201 -21.16 -9.71 -30.41
C ALA A 201 -20.32 -9.09 -29.28
N SER A 202 -19.25 -9.78 -28.85
CA SER A 202 -18.35 -9.27 -27.81
C SER A 202 -17.76 -7.93 -28.20
N TRP A 203 -17.17 -7.85 -29.38
CA TRP A 203 -16.55 -6.62 -29.87
C TRP A 203 -17.57 -5.48 -30.02
N LYS A 204 -18.67 -5.72 -30.75
CA LYS A 204 -19.64 -4.66 -31.09
C LYS A 204 -20.42 -4.14 -29.90
N LEU A 205 -20.82 -5.00 -28.96
CA LEU A 205 -21.58 -4.57 -27.79
C LEU A 205 -20.69 -3.77 -26.82
N ASN A 206 -19.43 -4.14 -26.67
CA ASN A 206 -18.49 -3.39 -25.83
C ASN A 206 -18.16 -2.01 -26.43
N LEU A 207 -18.04 -1.90 -27.76
CA LEU A 207 -17.91 -0.59 -28.42
C LEU A 207 -19.18 0.25 -28.30
N ALA A 208 -20.36 -0.33 -28.49
CA ALA A 208 -21.62 0.38 -28.29
C ALA A 208 -21.75 0.92 -26.85
N PHE A 209 -21.33 0.13 -25.85
CA PHE A 209 -21.25 0.56 -24.46
C PHE A 209 -20.30 1.74 -24.27
N ALA A 210 -19.11 1.70 -24.89
CA ALA A 210 -18.14 2.80 -24.86
C ALA A 210 -18.73 4.10 -25.44
N SER A 211 -19.39 4.02 -26.60
CA SER A 211 -20.05 5.17 -27.22
C SER A 211 -21.19 5.73 -26.36
N ALA A 212 -21.96 4.87 -25.70
CA ALA A 212 -23.02 5.32 -24.79
C ALA A 212 -22.43 6.01 -23.54
N LEU A 213 -21.33 5.49 -23.00
CA LEU A 213 -20.59 6.11 -21.91
C LEU A 213 -20.03 7.49 -22.30
N ASN A 214 -19.43 7.60 -23.48
CA ASN A 214 -18.96 8.87 -24.01
C ASN A 214 -20.07 9.91 -24.11
N ALA A 215 -21.23 9.52 -24.64
CA ALA A 215 -22.41 10.39 -24.71
C ALA A 215 -22.90 10.84 -23.32
N LYS A 216 -22.86 9.95 -22.31
CA LYS A 216 -23.17 10.29 -20.92
C LYS A 216 -22.17 11.31 -20.34
N LEU A 217 -20.88 11.17 -20.62
CA LEU A 217 -19.88 12.14 -20.17
C LEU A 217 -20.11 13.52 -20.80
N ALA A 218 -20.42 13.54 -22.10
CA ALA A 218 -20.70 14.77 -22.85
C ALA A 218 -21.96 15.50 -22.34
N SER A 219 -22.97 14.78 -21.85
CA SER A 219 -24.19 15.41 -21.31
C SER A 219 -23.99 16.11 -19.96
N GLU A 220 -22.88 15.84 -19.26
CA GLU A 220 -22.57 16.42 -17.94
C GLU A 220 -21.77 17.72 -18.00
N THR A 221 -21.47 18.21 -19.20
CA THR A 221 -20.72 19.43 -19.46
C THR A 221 -21.46 20.36 -20.41
N LEU A 222 -20.98 21.61 -20.51
CA LEU A 222 -21.43 22.51 -21.55
C LEU A 222 -20.99 21.98 -22.92
N PRO A 223 -21.71 22.32 -24.01
CA PRO A 223 -21.28 22.00 -25.37
C PRO A 223 -19.81 22.37 -25.60
N ASP A 224 -19.08 21.47 -26.26
CA ASP A 224 -17.64 21.61 -26.59
C ASP A 224 -16.67 21.65 -25.39
N GLN A 225 -17.11 21.30 -24.18
CA GLN A 225 -16.23 21.13 -23.02
C GLN A 225 -16.02 19.65 -22.66
N PRO A 226 -14.75 19.20 -22.53
CA PRO A 226 -14.46 17.84 -22.09
C PRO A 226 -14.90 17.61 -20.65
N TYR A 227 -15.35 16.39 -20.33
CA TYR A 227 -15.72 16.02 -18.97
C TYR A 227 -14.54 16.05 -17.99
N PHE A 228 -13.36 15.57 -18.39
CA PHE A 228 -12.17 15.47 -17.53
C PHE A 228 -11.20 16.63 -17.77
N ASP A 229 -10.75 17.22 -16.67
CA ASP A 229 -9.65 18.21 -16.68
C ASP A 229 -8.30 17.53 -16.87
N LEU A 230 -8.11 16.35 -16.25
CA LEU A 230 -6.87 15.56 -16.33
C LEU A 230 -7.19 14.07 -16.25
N VAL A 231 -6.59 13.27 -17.15
CA VAL A 231 -6.54 11.82 -17.01
C VAL A 231 -5.09 11.39 -16.82
N VAL A 232 -4.85 10.66 -15.73
CA VAL A 232 -3.54 10.08 -15.38
C VAL A 232 -3.58 8.59 -15.71
N VAL A 233 -2.69 8.14 -16.58
CA VAL A 233 -2.56 6.73 -16.95
C VAL A 233 -1.21 6.20 -16.47
N ASP A 234 -1.24 5.34 -15.47
CA ASP A 234 -0.08 4.60 -14.98
C ASP A 234 0.18 3.35 -15.82
N GLU A 235 1.45 2.99 -15.96
CA GLU A 235 1.95 1.94 -16.85
C GLU A 235 1.35 2.07 -18.27
N ALA A 236 1.45 3.28 -18.84
CA ALA A 236 0.86 3.66 -20.13
C ALA A 236 1.29 2.77 -21.31
N GLN A 237 2.36 1.98 -21.18
CA GLN A 237 2.71 0.95 -22.17
C GLN A 237 1.65 -0.15 -22.34
N CYS A 238 0.65 -0.25 -21.45
CA CYS A 238 -0.54 -1.08 -21.67
C CYS A 238 -1.36 -0.63 -22.89
N LEU A 239 -1.21 0.63 -23.33
CA LEU A 239 -1.91 1.23 -24.45
C LEU A 239 -1.25 0.98 -25.82
N ARG A 240 -0.04 0.40 -25.86
CA ARG A 240 0.80 0.22 -27.07
C ARG A 240 0.13 -0.53 -28.23
N ASN A 241 -0.87 -1.36 -27.93
CA ASN A 241 -1.62 -2.15 -28.90
C ASN A 241 -3.00 -1.50 -29.12
N PRO A 242 -3.13 -0.48 -29.99
CA PRO A 242 -4.38 0.27 -30.14
C PRO A 242 -5.54 -0.58 -30.66
N ASP A 243 -5.25 -1.65 -31.41
CA ASP A 243 -6.25 -2.49 -32.07
C ASP A 243 -6.91 -3.54 -31.15
N ASN A 244 -6.43 -3.69 -29.91
CA ASN A 244 -7.07 -4.62 -28.99
C ASN A 244 -8.42 -4.06 -28.48
N GLN A 245 -9.31 -4.95 -28.02
CA GLN A 245 -10.66 -4.56 -27.59
C GLN A 245 -10.62 -3.58 -26.41
N THR A 246 -9.78 -3.83 -25.41
CA THR A 246 -9.67 -2.99 -24.20
C THR A 246 -9.31 -1.54 -24.53
N ASN A 247 -8.32 -1.33 -25.37
CA ASN A 247 -7.83 0.00 -25.77
C ASN A 247 -8.84 0.69 -26.69
N ASN A 248 -9.56 -0.05 -27.53
CA ASN A 248 -10.65 0.53 -28.33
C ASN A 248 -11.84 0.97 -27.47
N VAL A 249 -12.19 0.20 -26.44
CA VAL A 249 -13.24 0.58 -25.47
C VAL A 249 -12.81 1.81 -24.67
N LEU A 250 -11.55 1.86 -24.20
CA LEU A 250 -11.02 3.03 -23.49
C LEU A 250 -11.04 4.27 -24.38
N TYR A 251 -10.50 4.16 -25.60
CA TYR A 251 -10.52 5.24 -26.58
C TYR A 251 -11.95 5.72 -26.85
N GLY A 252 -12.86 4.82 -27.23
CA GLY A 252 -14.24 5.16 -27.54
C GLY A 252 -15.03 5.73 -26.37
N ALA A 253 -14.66 5.40 -25.12
CA ALA A 253 -15.28 5.97 -23.93
C ALA A 253 -14.84 7.43 -23.68
N PHE A 254 -13.58 7.77 -24.00
CA PHE A 254 -12.98 9.05 -23.60
C PHE A 254 -12.62 9.99 -24.76
N GLU A 255 -12.86 9.58 -26.01
CA GLU A 255 -12.67 10.41 -27.21
C GLU A 255 -13.38 11.76 -27.05
N GLY A 256 -12.63 12.86 -27.16
CA GLY A 256 -13.14 14.23 -26.98
C GLY A 256 -13.53 14.62 -25.55
N GLN A 257 -13.43 13.73 -24.56
CA GLN A 257 -13.88 13.97 -23.17
C GLN A 257 -12.74 14.30 -22.20
N VAL A 258 -11.51 14.46 -22.69
CA VAL A 258 -10.32 14.69 -21.85
C VAL A 258 -9.57 15.92 -22.34
N SER A 259 -9.39 16.89 -21.45
CA SER A 259 -8.63 18.12 -21.74
C SER A 259 -7.12 17.86 -21.79
N LYS A 260 -6.58 17.21 -20.75
CA LYS A 260 -5.14 16.96 -20.59
C LYS A 260 -4.89 15.49 -20.22
N TRP A 261 -3.84 14.91 -20.82
CA TRP A 261 -3.37 13.55 -20.53
C TRP A 261 -2.00 13.57 -19.89
N LEU A 262 -1.87 12.87 -18.76
CA LEU A 262 -0.58 12.50 -18.19
C LEU A 262 -0.37 11.00 -18.37
N PHE A 263 0.57 10.64 -19.26
CA PHE A 263 1.03 9.26 -19.40
C PHE A 263 2.22 9.02 -18.49
N MET A 264 2.25 7.88 -17.82
CA MET A 264 3.35 7.50 -16.94
C MET A 264 3.79 6.08 -17.27
N SER A 265 5.08 5.92 -17.57
CA SER A 265 5.69 4.59 -17.74
C SER A 265 7.18 4.69 -17.57
N ALA A 266 7.78 3.78 -16.81
CA ALA A 266 9.25 3.69 -16.78
C ALA A 266 9.84 3.13 -18.09
N THR A 267 9.01 2.44 -18.88
CA THR A 267 9.42 1.68 -20.06
C THR A 267 8.47 2.02 -21.23
N PRO A 268 8.50 3.27 -21.75
CA PRO A 268 7.61 3.68 -22.84
C PRO A 268 7.86 2.88 -24.13
N ALA A 269 9.12 2.55 -24.44
CA ALA A 269 9.53 1.66 -25.51
C ALA A 269 9.53 0.18 -25.04
N HIS A 270 8.39 -0.30 -24.54
CA HIS A 270 8.30 -1.57 -23.82
C HIS A 270 8.74 -2.80 -24.66
N GLY A 271 8.22 -2.93 -25.87
CA GLY A 271 8.65 -3.92 -26.87
C GLY A 271 9.67 -3.36 -27.88
N GLY A 272 9.76 -2.03 -27.99
CA GLY A 272 10.70 -1.30 -28.83
C GLY A 272 10.23 0.15 -29.07
N PRO A 273 11.02 0.97 -29.81
CA PRO A 273 10.71 2.37 -30.07
C PRO A 273 9.33 2.62 -30.72
N ALA A 274 8.85 1.70 -31.56
CA ALA A 274 7.57 1.82 -32.27
C ALA A 274 6.32 1.88 -31.35
N ASP A 275 6.42 1.46 -30.08
CA ASP A 275 5.31 1.51 -29.12
C ASP A 275 4.88 2.94 -28.73
N ILE A 276 5.81 3.89 -28.84
CA ILE A 276 5.59 5.29 -28.45
C ILE A 276 4.64 6.00 -29.42
N PRO A 277 4.88 6.02 -30.76
CA PRO A 277 3.97 6.65 -31.70
C PRO A 277 2.59 5.98 -31.73
N THR A 278 2.49 4.65 -31.54
CA THR A 278 1.17 3.98 -31.51
C THR A 278 0.29 4.47 -30.36
N THR A 279 0.89 4.77 -29.21
CA THR A 279 0.18 5.30 -28.04
C THR A 279 -0.16 6.78 -28.24
N LEU A 280 0.83 7.60 -28.59
CA LEU A 280 0.69 9.06 -28.64
C LEU A 280 -0.11 9.58 -29.83
N ASN A 281 -0.11 8.87 -30.96
CA ASN A 281 -0.94 9.28 -32.10
C ASN A 281 -2.41 8.89 -31.91
N ARG A 282 -2.70 7.94 -31.00
CA ARG A 282 -4.08 7.54 -30.66
C ARG A 282 -4.69 8.47 -29.61
N TYR A 283 -3.95 8.80 -28.55
CA TYR A 283 -4.39 9.70 -27.49
C TYR A 283 -3.59 11.00 -27.56
N PRO A 284 -4.21 12.18 -27.80
CA PRO A 284 -5.57 12.59 -27.42
C PRO A 284 -6.56 12.73 -28.59
N ALA A 285 -6.39 11.97 -29.68
CA ALA A 285 -7.16 12.10 -30.93
C ALA A 285 -6.95 13.44 -31.69
N GLN A 286 -5.73 13.97 -31.67
CA GLN A 286 -5.36 15.23 -32.35
C GLN A 286 -4.48 15.04 -33.60
N GLY A 287 -4.39 13.81 -34.11
CA GLY A 287 -3.55 13.48 -35.27
C GLY A 287 -2.15 13.01 -34.89
N GLU A 288 -1.19 13.21 -35.79
CA GLU A 288 0.17 12.70 -35.65
C GLU A 288 1.02 13.59 -34.71
N ILE A 289 1.23 13.11 -33.48
CA ILE A 289 2.15 13.74 -32.51
C ILE A 289 3.59 13.35 -32.82
N VAL A 290 3.85 12.06 -33.06
CA VAL A 290 5.17 11.50 -33.39
C VAL A 290 5.05 10.68 -34.66
N ALA A 291 5.83 11.03 -35.69
CA ALA A 291 5.75 10.31 -36.95
C ALA A 291 6.26 8.86 -36.81
N PRO A 292 5.52 7.83 -37.28
CA PRO A 292 5.88 6.43 -37.06
C PRO A 292 7.27 6.02 -37.58
N HIS A 293 7.73 6.62 -38.68
CA HIS A 293 9.04 6.34 -39.27
C HIS A 293 10.22 6.77 -38.39
N LEU A 294 10.01 7.64 -37.39
CA LEU A 294 11.04 8.03 -36.44
C LEU A 294 11.46 6.87 -35.53
N ALA A 295 10.71 5.76 -35.48
CA ALA A 295 11.14 4.56 -34.77
C ALA A 295 12.46 3.97 -35.32
N ASP A 296 12.80 4.26 -36.58
CA ASP A 296 14.05 3.86 -37.23
C ASP A 296 15.16 4.93 -37.09
N ASP A 297 14.82 6.16 -36.65
CA ASP A 297 15.72 7.29 -36.42
C ASP A 297 15.61 7.76 -34.96
N LEU A 298 16.28 7.03 -34.06
CA LEU A 298 16.28 7.31 -32.62
C LEU A 298 16.73 8.75 -32.29
N PRO A 299 17.72 9.34 -32.98
CA PRO A 299 18.07 10.74 -32.78
C PRO A 299 16.94 11.74 -32.93
N GLU A 300 16.27 11.73 -34.09
CA GLU A 300 15.19 12.67 -34.37
C GLU A 300 13.95 12.36 -33.50
N MET A 301 13.73 11.07 -33.20
CA MET A 301 12.70 10.67 -32.24
C MET A 301 12.93 11.29 -30.86
N GLN A 302 14.15 11.21 -30.32
CA GLN A 302 14.48 11.77 -29.00
C GLN A 302 14.23 13.28 -28.97
N LYS A 303 14.67 14.01 -30.01
CA LYS A 303 14.42 15.46 -30.16
C LYS A 303 12.93 15.80 -30.18
N LYS A 304 12.10 14.97 -30.81
CA LYS A 304 10.64 15.14 -30.82
C LYS A 304 10.03 14.89 -29.45
N LEU A 305 10.47 13.85 -28.75
CA LEU A 305 9.96 13.47 -27.42
C LEU A 305 10.29 14.50 -26.33
N GLN A 306 11.44 15.18 -26.42
CA GLN A 306 11.86 16.23 -25.46
C GLN A 306 10.82 17.32 -25.21
N LYS A 307 9.88 17.56 -26.15
CA LYS A 307 8.86 18.61 -26.03
C LYS A 307 7.74 18.29 -25.03
N PHE A 308 7.51 17.02 -24.74
CA PHE A 308 6.39 16.60 -23.88
C PHE A 308 6.75 15.44 -22.94
N MET A 309 7.97 14.93 -22.97
CA MET A 309 8.44 13.84 -22.12
C MET A 309 9.45 14.31 -21.08
N VAL A 310 9.24 13.92 -19.83
CA VAL A 310 10.19 14.06 -18.72
C VAL A 310 10.79 12.69 -18.44
N ARG A 311 12.06 12.49 -18.82
CA ARG A 311 12.85 11.29 -18.51
C ARG A 311 14.09 11.71 -17.74
N ARG A 312 14.29 11.11 -16.56
CA ARG A 312 15.51 11.26 -15.78
C ARG A 312 16.01 9.88 -15.38
N SER A 313 17.32 9.75 -15.41
CA SER A 313 18.02 8.55 -14.98
C SER A 313 18.39 8.65 -13.50
N ARG A 314 18.46 7.51 -12.84
CA ARG A 314 18.86 7.45 -11.44
C ARG A 314 20.38 7.58 -11.36
N ARG A 315 20.86 8.38 -10.40
CA ARG A 315 22.27 8.50 -10.08
C ARG A 315 22.44 8.33 -8.58
N TYR A 316 23.40 7.51 -8.18
CA TYR A 316 23.77 7.35 -6.78
C TYR A 316 24.99 8.22 -6.49
N LEU A 317 25.07 8.75 -5.27
CA LEU A 317 26.22 9.51 -4.81
C LEU A 317 27.10 8.61 -3.96
N THR A 318 28.41 8.65 -4.18
CA THR A 318 29.39 7.95 -3.33
C THR A 318 29.52 8.63 -1.96
N ASN A 319 30.18 7.97 -1.00
CA ASN A 319 30.33 8.43 0.40
C ASN A 319 30.79 9.89 0.57
N ASN A 320 31.61 10.39 -0.35
CA ASN A 320 32.11 11.77 -0.33
C ASN A 320 31.19 12.78 -1.05
N ARG A 321 30.08 12.33 -1.65
CA ARG A 321 29.22 13.09 -2.57
C ARG A 321 29.99 13.79 -3.70
N GLN A 322 31.16 13.26 -4.06
CA GLN A 322 32.04 13.83 -5.08
C GLN A 322 31.84 13.18 -6.46
N GLU A 323 31.40 11.91 -6.49
CA GLU A 323 31.21 11.15 -7.72
C GLU A 323 29.77 10.64 -7.82
N GLU A 324 29.18 10.80 -9.01
CA GLU A 324 27.88 10.21 -9.37
C GLU A 324 28.13 8.86 -10.04
N VAL A 325 27.45 7.83 -9.58
CA VAL A 325 27.46 6.49 -10.17
C VAL A 325 26.18 6.29 -10.97
N GLU A 326 26.34 6.01 -12.25
CA GLU A 326 25.26 5.74 -13.19
C GLU A 326 24.88 4.25 -13.23
N LYS A 327 23.67 3.98 -13.75
CA LYS A 327 23.09 2.64 -13.90
C LYS A 327 24.03 1.63 -14.54
N GLU A 328 24.76 2.02 -15.58
CA GLU A 328 25.67 1.13 -16.31
C GLU A 328 26.92 0.73 -15.49
N GLN A 329 27.26 1.51 -14.47
CA GLN A 329 28.48 1.28 -13.67
C GLN A 329 28.26 0.28 -12.53
N TYR A 330 27.05 0.23 -11.95
CA TYR A 330 26.73 -0.68 -10.85
C TYR A 330 25.85 -1.88 -11.25
N ARG A 331 25.18 -1.85 -12.42
CA ARG A 331 24.31 -2.95 -12.85
C ARG A 331 25.07 -3.93 -13.74
N GLN A 332 25.38 -5.09 -13.20
CA GLN A 332 26.11 -6.13 -13.90
C GLN A 332 25.17 -7.16 -14.54
N HIS A 333 25.20 -7.26 -15.86
CA HIS A 333 24.43 -8.26 -16.62
C HIS A 333 25.27 -9.51 -16.90
N ASP A 334 25.11 -10.53 -16.07
CA ASP A 334 25.91 -11.76 -16.10
C ASP A 334 25.25 -12.85 -16.95
N LYS A 335 25.68 -12.93 -18.22
CA LYS A 335 25.27 -14.01 -19.12
C LYS A 335 26.09 -15.28 -18.92
N GLU A 336 27.40 -15.12 -18.70
CA GLU A 336 28.35 -16.25 -18.72
C GLU A 336 28.41 -17.04 -17.41
N ALA A 337 28.31 -16.35 -16.26
CA ALA A 337 28.44 -16.98 -14.95
C ALA A 337 27.29 -17.96 -14.64
N TRP A 338 26.08 -17.62 -15.11
CA TRP A 338 24.87 -18.43 -14.91
C TRP A 338 24.61 -19.41 -16.06
N ALA A 339 25.50 -19.47 -17.06
CA ALA A 339 25.34 -20.34 -18.21
C ALA A 339 25.77 -21.78 -17.88
N VAL A 340 24.95 -22.75 -18.24
CA VAL A 340 25.29 -24.18 -18.11
C VAL A 340 26.04 -24.62 -19.34
N LYS A 341 27.33 -24.94 -19.17
CA LYS A 341 28.23 -25.40 -20.23
C LYS A 341 28.30 -26.92 -20.24
N ASP A 342 28.50 -27.50 -21.42
CA ASP A 342 28.52 -28.97 -21.60
C ASP A 342 29.56 -29.68 -20.73
N LYS A 343 30.71 -29.04 -20.52
CA LYS A 343 31.79 -29.55 -19.66
C LYS A 343 31.41 -29.68 -18.18
N ASP A 344 30.40 -28.93 -17.74
CA ASP A 344 29.98 -28.86 -16.34
C ASP A 344 28.76 -29.79 -16.09
N MET A 345 28.26 -30.46 -17.13
CA MET A 345 27.12 -31.38 -17.04
C MET A 345 27.57 -32.81 -16.70
N LYS A 346 26.81 -33.49 -15.83
CA LYS A 346 26.97 -34.93 -15.60
C LYS A 346 26.64 -35.72 -16.88
N PRO A 347 27.25 -36.90 -17.13
CA PRO A 347 27.00 -37.67 -18.35
C PRO A 347 25.51 -37.94 -18.64
N LEU A 348 24.72 -38.22 -17.60
CA LEU A 348 23.28 -38.45 -17.74
C LEU A 348 22.51 -37.17 -18.11
N SER A 349 22.92 -36.02 -17.56
CA SER A 349 22.40 -34.70 -17.91
C SER A 349 22.68 -34.36 -19.37
N THR A 350 23.89 -34.66 -19.86
CA THR A 350 24.27 -34.48 -21.26
C THR A 350 23.45 -35.37 -22.19
N LEU A 351 23.17 -36.62 -21.81
CA LEU A 351 22.31 -37.51 -22.57
C LEU A 351 20.86 -36.99 -22.61
N ALA A 352 20.31 -36.59 -21.46
CA ALA A 352 18.97 -36.01 -21.37
C ALA A 352 18.86 -34.75 -22.24
N MET A 353 19.87 -33.89 -22.19
CA MET A 353 19.99 -32.70 -23.05
C MET A 353 19.93 -33.06 -24.54
N ALA A 354 20.76 -34.01 -24.96
CA ALA A 354 20.83 -34.43 -26.36
C ALA A 354 19.50 -35.02 -26.87
N LEU A 355 18.81 -35.81 -26.04
CA LEU A 355 17.51 -36.39 -26.38
C LEU A 355 16.41 -35.32 -26.51
N VAL A 356 16.37 -34.37 -25.58
CA VAL A 356 15.43 -33.24 -25.60
C VAL A 356 15.67 -32.37 -26.83
N GLN A 357 16.92 -32.00 -27.13
CA GLN A 357 17.27 -31.18 -28.29
C GLN A 357 16.96 -31.88 -29.61
N LYS A 358 17.27 -33.18 -29.73
CA LYS A 358 16.96 -33.97 -30.93
C LYS A 358 15.46 -34.01 -31.19
N GLY A 359 14.66 -34.34 -30.18
CA GLY A 359 13.21 -34.37 -30.36
C GLY A 359 12.59 -32.99 -30.61
N LEU A 360 13.17 -31.92 -30.05
CA LEU A 360 12.76 -30.55 -30.38
C LEU A 360 13.03 -30.23 -31.86
N ALA A 361 14.19 -30.60 -32.39
CA ALA A 361 14.52 -30.41 -33.79
C ALA A 361 13.53 -31.16 -34.72
N ASP A 362 13.12 -32.38 -34.34
CA ASP A 362 12.13 -33.17 -35.07
C ASP A 362 10.74 -32.53 -35.03
N VAL A 363 10.32 -31.98 -33.88
CA VAL A 363 9.04 -31.24 -33.73
C VAL A 363 9.02 -29.96 -34.58
N LEU A 364 10.19 -29.36 -34.82
CA LEU A 364 10.36 -28.13 -35.58
C LEU A 364 10.51 -28.36 -37.10
N GLN A 365 10.87 -29.57 -37.55
CA GLN A 365 10.99 -29.88 -38.97
C GLN A 365 9.64 -29.77 -39.70
N GLY A 366 9.57 -28.91 -40.72
CA GLY A 366 8.42 -28.79 -41.63
C GLY A 366 7.35 -27.76 -41.25
N ARG A 367 7.55 -26.97 -40.18
CA ARG A 367 6.62 -25.90 -39.79
C ARG A 367 7.29 -24.53 -39.91
N ASN A 368 6.64 -23.58 -40.59
CA ASN A 368 7.16 -22.21 -40.76
C ASN A 368 7.45 -21.59 -39.38
N ASN A 369 8.65 -21.06 -39.19
CA ASN A 369 9.26 -20.55 -37.94
C ASN A 369 8.51 -19.43 -37.18
N ARG A 370 7.19 -19.26 -37.36
CA ARG A 370 6.33 -18.31 -36.61
C ARG A 370 5.90 -18.86 -35.25
N TYR A 371 6.79 -19.56 -34.54
CA TYR A 371 6.55 -19.84 -33.13
C TYR A 371 6.90 -18.60 -32.31
N ARG A 372 6.01 -18.21 -31.41
CA ARG A 372 6.32 -17.17 -30.42
C ARG A 372 7.53 -17.66 -29.62
N ILE A 373 8.57 -16.84 -29.53
CA ILE A 373 9.93 -17.18 -29.10
C ILE A 373 10.03 -17.97 -27.77
N GLY A 374 9.02 -17.94 -26.89
CA GLY A 374 8.98 -18.68 -25.62
C GLY A 374 8.05 -19.89 -25.57
N PHE A 375 7.45 -20.31 -26.69
CA PHE A 375 6.75 -21.60 -26.82
C PHE A 375 7.70 -22.79 -27.01
N LEU A 376 9.02 -22.55 -27.19
CA LEU A 376 10.05 -23.58 -27.43
C LEU A 376 11.05 -23.64 -26.25
N SER A 377 10.53 -23.76 -25.04
CA SER A 377 11.33 -23.86 -23.81
C SER A 377 11.38 -25.31 -23.35
N SER A 378 12.05 -26.19 -24.09
CA SER A 378 11.96 -27.64 -23.89
C SER A 378 12.34 -28.13 -22.49
N PHE A 379 13.15 -27.38 -21.75
CA PHE A 379 13.41 -27.66 -20.33
C PHE A 379 12.30 -27.20 -19.40
N GLU A 380 11.71 -26.02 -19.61
CA GLU A 380 10.50 -25.65 -18.86
C GLU A 380 9.30 -26.55 -19.23
N SER A 381 9.20 -27.00 -20.49
CA SER A 381 8.24 -28.03 -20.96
C SER A 381 8.49 -29.39 -20.32
N LEU A 382 9.76 -29.78 -20.15
CA LEU A 382 10.13 -30.99 -19.44
C LEU A 382 9.60 -31.02 -18.03
N GLN A 383 9.75 -29.93 -17.32
CA GLN A 383 9.25 -29.83 -15.97
C GLN A 383 7.73 -29.95 -15.88
N THR A 384 6.99 -29.23 -16.74
CA THR A 384 5.52 -29.32 -16.78
C THR A 384 5.05 -30.75 -17.11
N SER A 385 5.81 -31.47 -17.90
CA SER A 385 5.47 -32.83 -18.33
C SER A 385 5.83 -33.91 -17.31
N ILE A 386 6.87 -33.73 -16.50
CA ILE A 386 7.26 -34.66 -15.42
C ILE A 386 6.24 -34.63 -14.27
N GLN A 387 5.69 -33.46 -13.93
CA GLN A 387 4.77 -33.32 -12.79
C GLN A 387 3.32 -33.76 -13.06
N ARG A 388 2.99 -34.34 -14.24
CA ARG A 388 1.63 -34.81 -14.55
C ARG A 388 1.32 -36.18 -13.94
N GLU A 389 1.20 -36.24 -12.61
CA GLU A 389 0.49 -37.30 -11.87
C GLU A 389 -0.33 -36.63 -10.75
N ASP A 390 -1.59 -36.28 -11.06
CA ASP A 390 -2.60 -35.68 -10.19
C ASP A 390 -2.27 -34.32 -9.51
N TRP A 391 -3.32 -33.54 -9.23
CA TRP A 391 -3.38 -32.20 -8.59
C TRP A 391 -3.61 -30.97 -9.50
N HIS A 392 -4.85 -30.47 -9.39
CA HIS A 392 -5.47 -29.21 -9.82
C HIS A 392 -5.16 -28.58 -11.19
N ARG A 393 -6.14 -28.73 -12.08
CA ARG A 393 -6.47 -27.76 -13.13
C ARG A 393 -6.71 -26.39 -12.51
N ASP A 394 -5.78 -25.45 -12.68
CA ASP A 394 -6.03 -24.05 -12.38
C ASP A 394 -6.95 -23.45 -13.46
N HIS A 395 -8.13 -23.00 -13.03
CA HIS A 395 -9.19 -22.49 -13.90
C HIS A 395 -8.97 -21.01 -14.25
N THR A 396 -7.95 -20.68 -15.04
CA THR A 396 -7.84 -19.32 -15.63
C THR A 396 -7.61 -19.24 -17.13
N ASP A 397 -7.44 -20.35 -17.86
CA ASP A 397 -7.49 -20.32 -19.32
C ASP A 397 -8.47 -21.37 -19.86
N ARG A 398 -9.66 -20.89 -20.24
CA ARG A 398 -10.54 -21.62 -21.16
C ARG A 398 -10.03 -21.39 -22.59
N ASN A 399 -8.96 -22.09 -22.95
CA ASN A 399 -8.68 -22.50 -24.31
C ASN A 399 -7.78 -23.75 -24.25
N VAL A 400 -8.28 -24.85 -24.81
CA VAL A 400 -7.63 -26.18 -24.77
C VAL A 400 -6.49 -26.30 -25.81
N ASP A 401 -6.11 -25.20 -26.47
CA ASP A 401 -5.18 -25.19 -27.61
C ASP A 401 -3.75 -24.66 -27.33
N ASP A 402 -3.38 -24.32 -26.09
CA ASP A 402 -2.11 -23.65 -25.75
C ASP A 402 -1.01 -24.54 -25.13
N ASN A 403 -0.94 -25.84 -25.46
CA ASN A 403 0.25 -26.63 -25.08
C ASN A 403 1.43 -26.32 -25.99
N ALA A 404 2.63 -26.14 -25.40
CA ALA A 404 3.87 -26.00 -26.17
C ALA A 404 4.02 -27.17 -27.16
N PRO A 405 4.48 -26.94 -28.41
CA PRO A 405 4.55 -27.99 -29.43
C PRO A 405 5.37 -29.20 -29.01
N ASP A 406 6.33 -28.99 -28.10
CA ASP A 406 7.23 -30.00 -27.57
C ASP A 406 6.68 -30.75 -26.34
N ALA A 407 5.68 -30.21 -25.63
CA ALA A 407 5.20 -30.74 -24.35
C ALA A 407 4.81 -32.23 -24.40
N GLY A 408 4.12 -32.65 -25.47
CA GLY A 408 3.68 -34.02 -25.66
C GLY A 408 4.82 -35.01 -25.95
N PHE A 409 5.85 -34.60 -26.70
CA PHE A 409 7.06 -35.40 -26.91
C PHE A 409 7.81 -35.56 -25.59
N ILE A 410 8.00 -34.45 -24.90
CA ILE A 410 8.79 -34.41 -23.67
C ILE A 410 8.15 -35.24 -22.55
N HIS A 411 6.81 -35.24 -22.45
CA HIS A 411 6.09 -36.10 -21.51
C HIS A 411 6.37 -37.58 -21.77
N ARG A 412 6.24 -38.03 -23.03
CA ARG A 412 6.56 -39.42 -23.38
C ARG A 412 8.02 -39.75 -23.07
N LEU A 413 8.96 -38.87 -23.40
CA LEU A 413 10.37 -39.07 -23.12
C LEU A 413 10.65 -39.24 -21.61
N ALA A 414 10.05 -38.39 -20.78
CA ALA A 414 10.19 -38.47 -19.33
C ALA A 414 9.61 -39.78 -18.78
N THR A 415 8.37 -40.12 -19.15
CA THR A 415 7.69 -41.36 -18.72
C THR A 415 8.45 -42.61 -19.17
N ASP A 416 8.92 -42.65 -20.43
CA ASP A 416 9.69 -43.78 -20.97
C ASP A 416 11.01 -43.95 -20.22
N PHE A 417 11.69 -42.84 -19.94
CA PHE A 417 12.95 -42.83 -19.20
C PHE A 417 12.76 -43.34 -17.77
N GLU A 418 11.78 -42.80 -17.05
CA GLU A 418 11.48 -43.21 -15.67
C GLU A 418 11.01 -44.66 -15.59
N THR A 419 10.16 -45.09 -16.52
CA THR A 419 9.70 -46.49 -16.62
C THR A 419 10.89 -47.44 -16.78
N LYS A 420 11.87 -47.07 -17.61
CA LYS A 420 13.03 -47.90 -17.96
C LYS A 420 14.15 -47.88 -16.94
N PHE A 421 14.49 -46.71 -16.39
CA PHE A 421 15.64 -46.52 -15.51
C PHE A 421 15.26 -46.41 -14.03
N LYS A 422 13.98 -46.34 -13.69
CA LYS A 422 13.46 -46.16 -12.31
C LYS A 422 14.01 -44.93 -11.60
N VAL A 423 14.42 -43.93 -12.38
CA VAL A 423 14.86 -42.61 -11.92
C VAL A 423 14.26 -41.54 -12.83
N PRO A 424 13.89 -40.37 -12.30
CA PRO A 424 13.33 -39.30 -13.10
C PRO A 424 14.38 -38.74 -14.07
N LEU A 425 13.92 -38.20 -15.20
CA LEU A 425 14.81 -37.56 -16.16
C LEU A 425 15.48 -36.33 -15.52
N PRO A 426 16.83 -36.23 -15.48
CA PRO A 426 17.51 -35.11 -14.84
C PRO A 426 17.16 -33.77 -15.47
N HIS A 427 16.96 -32.73 -14.65
CA HIS A 427 16.65 -31.39 -15.12
C HIS A 427 17.88 -30.48 -15.03
N VAL A 428 18.73 -30.58 -16.06
CA VAL A 428 20.01 -29.86 -16.18
C VAL A 428 19.98 -28.40 -15.70
N LYS A 429 19.01 -27.60 -16.17
CA LYS A 429 18.95 -26.16 -15.87
C LYS A 429 18.47 -25.84 -14.44
N VAL A 430 17.38 -26.46 -13.96
CA VAL A 430 16.90 -26.35 -12.57
C VAL A 430 17.99 -26.78 -11.59
N ASP A 431 18.60 -27.94 -11.82
CA ASP A 431 19.64 -28.50 -10.95
C ASP A 431 20.84 -27.54 -10.86
N ALA A 432 21.39 -27.12 -12.00
CA ALA A 432 22.52 -26.20 -12.04
C ALA A 432 22.20 -24.84 -11.41
N THR A 433 20.99 -24.31 -11.63
CA THR A 433 20.57 -23.04 -11.03
C THR A 433 20.50 -23.16 -9.51
N ALA A 434 19.91 -24.22 -8.98
CA ALA A 434 19.81 -24.44 -7.54
C ALA A 434 21.19 -24.65 -6.90
N ASP A 435 22.06 -25.41 -7.54
CA ASP A 435 23.41 -25.70 -7.05
C ASP A 435 24.33 -24.46 -7.05
N GLN A 436 24.11 -23.50 -7.97
CA GLN A 436 24.82 -22.21 -7.97
C GLN A 436 24.29 -21.22 -6.91
N ILE A 437 22.98 -21.24 -6.63
CA ILE A 437 22.34 -20.31 -5.68
C ILE A 437 22.55 -20.76 -4.23
N ALA A 438 22.42 -22.06 -3.95
CA ALA A 438 22.35 -22.56 -2.58
C ALA A 438 23.55 -22.15 -1.70
N PRO A 439 24.83 -22.25 -2.15
CA PRO A 439 25.97 -21.83 -1.33
C PRO A 439 25.92 -20.32 -1.02
N LEU A 440 25.52 -19.49 -1.98
CA LEU A 440 25.44 -18.04 -1.81
C LEU A 440 24.26 -17.60 -0.92
N ALA A 441 23.15 -18.34 -0.96
CA ALA A 441 21.95 -18.02 -0.18
C ALA A 441 22.00 -18.58 1.25
N PHE A 442 22.40 -19.84 1.39
CA PHE A 442 22.29 -20.63 2.63
C PHE A 442 23.63 -20.98 3.27
N GLY A 443 24.75 -20.71 2.58
CA GLY A 443 26.09 -21.04 3.03
C GLY A 443 26.52 -22.46 2.65
N SER A 444 27.82 -22.69 2.75
CA SER A 444 28.47 -23.99 2.61
C SER A 444 29.64 -24.09 3.60
N ASP A 445 30.53 -25.08 3.44
CA ASP A 445 31.75 -25.16 4.24
C ASP A 445 32.70 -23.99 3.95
N ASP A 446 32.70 -23.48 2.71
CA ASP A 446 33.62 -22.45 2.24
C ASP A 446 32.95 -21.06 2.08
N GLU A 447 31.62 -21.01 1.97
CA GLU A 447 30.85 -19.78 1.72
C GLU A 447 29.95 -19.45 2.93
N VAL A 448 29.97 -18.20 3.40
CA VAL A 448 29.11 -17.74 4.53
C VAL A 448 27.63 -17.76 4.17
N GLY A 449 27.29 -17.50 2.91
CA GLY A 449 25.91 -17.38 2.46
C GLY A 449 25.25 -16.05 2.85
N GLY A 450 23.92 -16.05 2.99
CA GLY A 450 23.14 -14.89 3.42
C GLY A 450 22.77 -13.89 2.32
N ARG A 451 23.05 -14.20 1.05
CA ARG A 451 22.58 -13.40 -0.09
C ARG A 451 21.09 -13.65 -0.35
N LYS A 452 20.39 -12.62 -0.81
CA LYS A 452 18.98 -12.73 -1.20
C LYS A 452 18.83 -12.77 -2.72
N PHE A 453 17.96 -13.65 -3.21
CA PHE A 453 17.71 -13.86 -4.63
C PHE A 453 16.24 -13.67 -4.96
N LEU A 454 15.98 -12.86 -5.99
CA LEU A 454 14.68 -12.77 -6.64
C LEU A 454 14.73 -13.45 -8.01
N ILE A 455 14.04 -14.59 -8.14
CA ILE A 455 14.08 -15.43 -9.34
C ILE A 455 12.75 -15.34 -10.07
N PHE A 456 12.79 -14.84 -11.30
CA PHE A 456 11.63 -14.79 -12.18
C PHE A 456 11.59 -15.99 -13.12
N THR A 457 10.51 -16.76 -13.05
CA THR A 457 10.19 -17.89 -13.93
C THR A 457 8.97 -17.54 -14.79
N ARG A 458 8.69 -18.33 -15.83
CA ARG A 458 7.46 -18.19 -16.62
C ARG A 458 6.35 -19.14 -16.18
N ARG A 459 6.70 -20.31 -15.64
CA ARG A 459 5.74 -21.39 -15.33
C ARG A 459 5.61 -21.62 -13.84
N VAL A 460 4.38 -21.89 -13.40
CA VAL A 460 4.03 -22.27 -12.02
C VAL A 460 4.79 -23.53 -11.59
N SER A 461 4.83 -24.57 -12.45
CA SER A 461 5.61 -25.79 -12.20
C SER A 461 7.09 -25.49 -11.92
N THR A 462 7.67 -24.49 -12.61
CA THR A 462 9.06 -24.04 -12.40
C THR A 462 9.28 -23.36 -11.08
N VAL A 463 8.29 -22.59 -10.61
CA VAL A 463 8.34 -22.04 -9.26
C VAL A 463 8.43 -23.15 -8.23
N GLU A 464 7.59 -24.18 -8.35
CA GLU A 464 7.52 -25.27 -7.38
C GLU A 464 8.81 -26.09 -7.31
N ALA A 465 9.35 -26.59 -8.43
CA ALA A 465 10.55 -27.42 -8.30
C ALA A 465 11.81 -26.64 -7.88
N LEU A 466 11.97 -25.38 -8.31
CA LEU A 466 13.07 -24.56 -7.80
C LEU A 466 12.90 -24.30 -6.30
N ARG A 467 11.67 -23.99 -5.84
CA ARG A 467 11.37 -23.82 -4.42
C ARG A 467 11.75 -25.08 -3.64
N ASP A 468 11.26 -26.24 -4.07
CA ASP A 468 11.43 -27.50 -3.36
C ASP A 468 12.89 -27.97 -3.36
N LEU A 469 13.59 -27.82 -4.50
CA LEU A 469 15.01 -28.16 -4.61
C LEU A 469 15.89 -27.23 -3.76
N LEU A 470 15.63 -25.92 -3.76
CA LEU A 470 16.36 -24.97 -2.92
C LEU A 470 16.06 -25.18 -1.43
N ALA A 471 14.83 -25.54 -1.06
CA ALA A 471 14.49 -25.91 0.32
C ALA A 471 15.24 -27.18 0.76
N LEU A 472 15.36 -28.18 -0.13
CA LEU A 472 16.20 -29.35 0.09
C LEU A 472 17.67 -28.97 0.29
N ARG A 473 18.23 -28.07 -0.53
CA ARG A 473 19.61 -27.59 -0.40
C ARG A 473 19.85 -26.81 0.89
N HIS A 474 18.90 -25.96 1.30
CA HIS A 474 18.94 -25.29 2.59
C HIS A 474 19.00 -26.29 3.74
N ARG A 475 18.14 -27.31 3.74
CA ARG A 475 18.17 -28.36 4.78
C ARG A 475 19.51 -29.09 4.82
N GLN A 476 20.08 -29.43 3.66
CA GLN A 476 21.42 -30.04 3.58
C GLN A 476 22.50 -29.12 4.19
N ALA A 477 22.42 -27.81 3.96
CA ALA A 477 23.33 -26.84 4.57
C ALA A 477 23.16 -26.76 6.10
N VAL A 478 21.92 -26.80 6.61
CA VAL A 478 21.62 -26.84 8.05
C VAL A 478 22.17 -28.13 8.68
N GLU A 479 21.91 -29.30 8.09
CA GLU A 479 22.43 -30.58 8.58
C GLU A 479 23.96 -30.60 8.59
N ALA A 480 24.60 -30.05 7.56
CA ALA A 480 26.06 -29.90 7.52
C ALA A 480 26.57 -28.97 8.64
N ARG A 481 25.90 -27.83 8.89
CA ARG A 481 26.24 -26.94 10.02
C ARG A 481 26.13 -27.67 11.36
N LEU A 482 25.06 -28.42 11.59
CA LEU A 482 24.85 -29.15 12.84
C LEU A 482 25.89 -30.26 13.05
N ARG A 483 26.26 -30.98 11.97
CA ARG A 483 27.37 -31.95 11.99
C ARG A 483 28.68 -31.30 12.43
N ARG A 484 29.02 -30.13 11.87
CA ARG A 484 30.26 -29.42 12.17
C ARG A 484 30.27 -28.79 13.56
N CYS A 485 29.21 -28.08 13.95
CA CYS A 485 29.19 -27.28 15.17
C CYS A 485 28.82 -28.09 16.41
N TRP A 486 27.95 -29.09 16.26
CA TRP A 486 27.33 -29.81 17.37
C TRP A 486 27.58 -31.32 17.35
N ASN A 487 28.37 -31.81 16.39
CA ASN A 487 28.73 -33.23 16.22
C ASN A 487 27.48 -34.13 16.13
N VAL A 488 26.47 -33.69 15.38
CA VAL A 488 25.21 -34.43 15.16
C VAL A 488 25.30 -35.20 13.84
N PRO A 489 25.61 -36.51 13.84
CA PRO A 489 25.82 -37.26 12.60
C PRO A 489 24.56 -37.38 11.74
N ASP A 490 23.40 -37.70 12.32
CA ASP A 490 22.12 -37.72 11.60
C ASP A 490 21.05 -37.02 12.44
N LEU A 491 20.39 -36.02 11.86
CA LEU A 491 19.31 -35.28 12.51
C LEU A 491 17.99 -36.05 12.36
N ASP A 492 17.39 -36.42 13.49
CA ASP A 492 16.04 -36.98 13.51
C ASP A 492 14.99 -35.86 13.45
N TRP A 493 14.42 -35.67 12.26
CA TRP A 493 13.37 -34.69 12.03
C TRP A 493 12.02 -35.04 12.68
N ASN A 494 11.77 -36.32 12.97
CA ASN A 494 10.55 -36.76 13.66
C ASN A 494 10.60 -36.48 15.16
N GLY A 495 11.79 -36.18 15.67
CA GLY A 495 12.03 -35.74 17.03
C GLY A 495 12.74 -36.82 17.87
N PRO A 496 13.61 -36.40 18.79
CA PRO A 496 14.34 -37.34 19.65
C PRO A 496 13.40 -38.07 20.61
N SER A 497 13.70 -39.35 20.88
CA SER A 497 12.93 -40.25 21.76
C SER A 497 12.74 -39.76 23.20
N ASP A 498 13.50 -38.75 23.60
CA ASP A 498 13.69 -38.33 24.99
C ASP A 498 12.81 -37.12 25.37
N ILE A 499 12.05 -36.56 24.42
CA ILE A 499 11.10 -35.49 24.71
C ILE A 499 9.82 -36.15 25.20
N GLU A 500 9.67 -36.25 26.52
CA GLU A 500 8.41 -36.70 27.15
C GLU A 500 7.23 -35.92 26.55
N GLU A 501 6.21 -36.63 26.08
CA GLU A 501 4.93 -36.03 25.71
C GLU A 501 4.28 -35.46 26.98
N THR A 502 4.67 -34.24 27.35
CA THR A 502 3.97 -33.50 28.39
C THR A 502 2.58 -33.20 27.85
N ASN A 503 1.56 -33.87 28.40
CA ASN A 503 0.14 -33.74 28.06
C ASN A 503 -0.45 -32.33 28.28
N GLU A 504 0.36 -31.34 28.63
CA GLU A 504 -0.03 -29.94 28.66
C GLU A 504 0.10 -29.32 27.26
N ALA A 505 -0.68 -29.83 26.32
CA ALA A 505 -1.04 -29.04 25.16
C ALA A 505 -1.92 -27.90 25.67
N ASP A 506 -1.34 -26.72 25.85
CA ASP A 506 -2.14 -25.52 26.07
C ASP A 506 -3.03 -25.32 24.84
N ASP A 507 -4.35 -25.44 25.01
CA ASP A 507 -5.37 -25.20 23.97
C ASP A 507 -5.41 -23.73 23.50
N GLY A 508 -4.55 -22.87 24.05
CA GLY A 508 -4.29 -21.54 23.52
C GLY A 508 -4.00 -21.57 22.02
N ALA A 509 -4.67 -20.69 21.27
CA ALA A 509 -4.35 -20.46 19.87
C ALA A 509 -2.93 -19.86 19.79
N ASP A 510 -1.91 -20.67 19.50
CA ASP A 510 -0.58 -20.18 19.13
C ASP A 510 -0.68 -19.55 17.73
N PRO A 511 -0.68 -18.21 17.61
CA PRO A 511 -0.87 -17.54 16.33
C PRO A 511 0.36 -17.72 15.40
N GLU A 512 1.45 -18.31 15.89
CA GLU A 512 2.69 -18.55 15.15
C GLU A 512 2.75 -19.92 14.47
N ALA A 513 1.85 -20.84 14.84
CA ALA A 513 1.81 -22.19 14.32
C ALA A 513 0.65 -22.35 13.32
N SER A 514 0.97 -22.46 12.03
CA SER A 514 -0.05 -22.64 10.97
C SER A 514 -0.32 -24.13 10.72
N ASP A 515 -1.60 -24.51 10.62
CA ASP A 515 -2.06 -25.84 10.20
C ASP A 515 -1.99 -26.03 8.67
N SER A 516 -0.81 -25.87 8.06
CA SER A 516 -0.64 -26.04 6.61
C SER A 516 0.06 -27.36 6.28
N GLU A 517 -0.64 -28.26 5.59
CA GLU A 517 -0.12 -29.51 5.04
C GLU A 517 0.82 -29.21 3.86
N SER A 518 2.12 -29.08 4.10
CA SER A 518 3.12 -29.40 3.08
C SER A 518 3.90 -30.63 3.55
N GLU A 519 3.46 -31.81 3.11
CA GLU A 519 3.99 -33.13 3.50
C GLU A 519 5.51 -33.31 3.25
N LYS A 520 6.19 -32.37 2.57
CA LYS A 520 7.58 -32.52 2.10
C LYS A 520 8.65 -31.68 2.83
N ASP A 521 8.28 -30.73 3.70
CA ASP A 521 9.24 -29.90 4.45
C ASP A 521 9.34 -30.33 5.92
N LEU A 522 10.37 -31.11 6.24
CA LEU A 522 10.63 -31.67 7.57
C LEU A 522 10.91 -30.61 8.64
N LEU A 523 11.58 -29.50 8.29
CA LEU A 523 11.84 -28.41 9.24
C LEU A 523 10.53 -27.71 9.60
N ARG A 524 9.67 -27.51 8.60
CA ARG A 524 8.33 -26.95 8.82
C ARG A 524 7.45 -27.86 9.66
N GLN A 525 7.50 -29.17 9.45
CA GLN A 525 6.77 -30.14 10.26
C GLN A 525 7.25 -30.13 11.72
N ALA A 526 8.57 -30.11 11.95
CA ALA A 526 9.12 -30.05 13.29
C ALA A 526 8.73 -28.75 14.05
N THR A 527 8.58 -27.63 13.33
CA THR A 527 8.21 -26.31 13.87
C THR A 527 6.71 -26.01 13.88
N ALA A 528 5.88 -26.86 13.24
CA ALA A 528 4.43 -26.76 13.23
C ALA A 528 3.84 -27.12 14.61
N LYS A 529 2.56 -26.77 14.83
CA LYS A 529 1.87 -27.04 16.10
C LYS A 529 1.95 -28.53 16.44
N GLY A 530 2.46 -28.85 17.64
CA GLY A 530 2.64 -30.24 18.08
C GLY A 530 3.93 -30.92 17.61
N GLY A 531 4.72 -30.29 16.74
CA GLY A 531 6.07 -30.73 16.39
C GLY A 531 7.06 -30.58 17.55
N TRP A 532 8.17 -31.32 17.52
CA TRP A 532 9.14 -31.33 18.64
C TRP A 532 9.91 -30.01 18.78
N LEU A 533 10.23 -29.31 17.68
CA LEU A 533 10.83 -27.98 17.73
C LEU A 533 9.83 -26.93 18.20
N HIS A 534 8.54 -27.08 17.86
CA HIS A 534 7.48 -26.24 18.42
C HIS A 534 7.43 -26.39 19.94
N ARG A 535 7.43 -27.62 20.46
CA ARG A 535 7.50 -27.90 21.91
C ARG A 535 8.76 -27.30 22.55
N TYR A 536 9.93 -27.49 21.93
CA TYR A 536 11.17 -26.89 22.44
C TYR A 536 11.12 -25.35 22.45
N ARG A 537 10.58 -24.72 21.39
CA ARG A 537 10.38 -23.28 21.33
C ARG A 537 9.53 -22.76 22.50
N GLN A 538 8.53 -23.52 22.93
CA GLN A 538 7.70 -23.15 24.08
C GLN A 538 8.49 -23.12 25.39
N THR A 539 9.63 -23.81 25.53
CA THR A 539 10.44 -23.78 26.77
C THR A 539 11.00 -22.39 27.12
N PHE A 540 11.08 -21.50 26.13
CA PHE A 540 11.46 -20.09 26.31
C PHE A 540 10.28 -19.21 26.73
N ARG A 541 9.06 -19.76 26.70
CA ARG A 541 7.79 -19.07 26.99
C ARG A 541 7.06 -19.65 28.19
N THR A 542 7.16 -20.94 28.46
CA THR A 542 6.48 -21.64 29.55
C THR A 542 7.38 -21.76 30.77
N SER A 543 6.86 -22.07 31.97
CA SER A 543 7.70 -22.25 33.18
C SER A 543 8.80 -23.21 32.89
N GLY A 544 9.98 -22.79 33.31
CA GLY A 544 11.06 -23.72 33.46
C GLY A 544 12.38 -23.02 33.32
N ARG A 545 13.32 -23.86 32.92
CA ARG A 545 14.74 -23.60 33.00
C ARG A 545 15.22 -22.51 32.03
N ASN A 546 14.52 -22.28 30.90
CA ASN A 546 14.93 -21.36 29.84
C ASN A 546 14.07 -20.08 29.73
N THR A 547 13.09 -19.87 30.63
CA THR A 547 12.17 -18.72 30.64
C THR A 547 12.84 -17.35 30.58
N LEU A 548 13.95 -17.18 31.29
CA LEU A 548 14.65 -15.91 31.41
C LEU A 548 15.64 -15.66 30.26
N PHE A 549 15.85 -16.63 29.38
CA PHE A 549 16.93 -16.59 28.39
C PHE A 549 16.85 -15.37 27.45
N PHE A 550 15.66 -15.04 26.96
CA PHE A 550 15.45 -13.89 26.06
C PHE A 550 15.01 -12.60 26.78
N GLU A 551 15.00 -12.58 28.12
CA GLU A 551 14.71 -11.37 28.90
C GLU A 551 15.89 -10.38 28.86
N ASP A 552 15.64 -9.08 29.00
CA ASP A 552 16.69 -8.04 28.92
C ASP A 552 17.62 -8.02 30.14
N GLY A 553 17.30 -8.78 31.20
CA GLY A 553 18.01 -8.70 32.48
C GLY A 553 17.83 -7.32 33.15
N TRP A 554 16.60 -6.81 33.15
CA TRP A 554 16.23 -5.45 33.57
C TRP A 554 16.84 -5.01 34.91
N LEU A 555 16.82 -5.89 35.92
CA LEU A 555 17.32 -5.62 37.27
C LEU A 555 18.84 -5.45 37.30
N GLU A 556 19.57 -6.32 36.60
CA GLU A 556 21.03 -6.20 36.45
C GLU A 556 21.40 -4.89 35.75
N ARG A 557 20.64 -4.52 34.71
CA ARG A 557 20.86 -3.28 33.94
C ARG A 557 20.62 -2.02 34.78
N LEU A 558 19.58 -1.99 35.62
CA LEU A 558 19.35 -0.91 36.58
C LEU A 558 20.53 -0.77 37.57
N CYS A 559 20.98 -1.90 38.13
CA CYS A 559 22.12 -1.91 39.06
C CYS A 559 23.40 -1.37 38.38
N ARG A 560 23.65 -1.74 37.12
CA ARG A 560 24.78 -1.19 36.34
C ARG A 560 24.62 0.29 36.03
N ALA A 561 23.40 0.75 35.78
CA ALA A 561 23.14 2.18 35.54
C ALA A 561 23.56 3.03 36.75
N GLY A 562 23.23 2.59 37.97
CA GLY A 562 23.60 3.30 39.21
C GLY A 562 24.90 2.83 39.87
N GLY A 563 25.64 1.90 39.26
CA GLY A 563 26.95 1.43 39.74
C GLY A 563 26.90 0.58 41.03
N VAL A 564 25.79 -0.11 41.27
CA VAL A 564 25.57 -0.95 42.47
C VAL A 564 25.74 -2.44 42.13
N ASN A 565 26.18 -3.24 43.10
CA ASN A 565 26.26 -4.69 42.95
C ASN A 565 24.85 -5.32 42.97
N PRO A 566 24.47 -6.16 41.99
CA PRO A 566 23.10 -6.68 41.91
C PRO A 566 22.63 -7.48 43.13
N ARG A 567 23.51 -8.29 43.76
CA ARG A 567 23.15 -9.05 44.97
C ARG A 567 22.89 -8.14 46.16
N LYS A 568 23.69 -7.09 46.31
CA LYS A 568 23.48 -6.08 47.37
C LYS A 568 22.19 -5.29 47.16
N ALA A 569 21.84 -4.97 45.91
CA ALA A 569 20.58 -4.32 45.59
C ALA A 569 19.38 -5.22 45.90
N ALA A 570 19.47 -6.53 45.60
CA ALA A 570 18.42 -7.50 45.92
C ALA A 570 18.15 -7.61 47.43
N GLU A 571 19.19 -7.58 48.26
CA GLU A 571 19.10 -7.61 49.73
C GLU A 571 18.47 -6.34 50.33
N GLN A 572 18.53 -5.22 49.61
CA GLN A 572 18.01 -3.92 50.06
C GLN A 572 16.57 -3.64 49.58
N LEU A 573 16.02 -4.49 48.71
CA LEU A 573 14.63 -4.39 48.30
C LEU A 573 13.67 -4.66 49.49
N PRO A 574 12.61 -3.86 49.65
CA PRO A 574 11.56 -4.11 50.64
C PRO A 574 10.98 -5.53 50.56
N GLU A 575 10.77 -6.18 51.70
CA GLU A 575 10.15 -7.51 51.78
C GLU A 575 8.75 -7.54 51.13
N GLU A 576 7.99 -6.45 51.27
CA GLU A 576 6.66 -6.31 50.66
C GLU A 576 6.72 -6.43 49.13
N LEU A 577 7.69 -5.80 48.45
CA LEU A 577 7.83 -5.93 46.99
C LEU A 577 8.15 -7.37 46.55
N TRP A 578 8.89 -8.13 47.37
CA TRP A 578 9.15 -9.54 47.08
C TRP A 578 7.88 -10.39 47.16
N LYS A 579 7.03 -10.14 48.16
CA LYS A 579 5.74 -10.80 48.35
C LYS A 579 4.76 -10.43 47.24
N GLU A 580 4.63 -9.14 46.92
CA GLU A 580 3.78 -8.65 45.84
C GLU A 580 4.19 -9.23 44.48
N SER A 581 5.50 -9.27 44.19
CA SER A 581 6.00 -9.86 42.94
C SER A 581 5.56 -11.32 42.78
N TRP A 582 5.46 -12.06 43.89
CA TRP A 582 5.03 -13.44 43.88
C TRP A 582 3.53 -13.57 43.60
N THR A 583 2.71 -12.78 44.28
CA THR A 583 1.26 -12.73 44.03
C THR A 583 0.94 -12.30 42.60
N HIS A 584 1.61 -11.25 42.09
CA HIS A 584 1.44 -10.79 40.71
C HIS A 584 1.75 -11.89 39.72
N ALA A 585 2.92 -12.50 39.85
CA ALA A 585 3.37 -13.55 38.93
C ALA A 585 2.45 -14.76 38.97
N HIS A 586 1.97 -15.19 40.14
CA HIS A 586 1.06 -16.32 40.28
C HIS A 586 -0.32 -16.05 39.64
N LYS A 587 -0.84 -14.84 39.80
CA LYS A 587 -2.09 -14.37 39.18
C LYS A 587 -1.96 -14.21 37.67
N ALA A 588 -0.92 -13.51 37.21
CA ALA A 588 -0.67 -13.22 35.80
C ALA A 588 -0.39 -14.49 34.99
N SER A 589 0.22 -15.50 35.62
CA SER A 589 0.51 -16.77 34.97
C SER A 589 -0.64 -17.77 35.01
N GLY A 590 -1.76 -17.45 35.67
CA GLY A 590 -2.95 -18.31 35.76
C GLY A 590 -2.68 -19.67 36.41
N GLY A 591 -1.72 -19.73 37.35
CA GLY A 591 -1.24 -21.00 37.92
C GLY A 591 -0.36 -21.84 36.98
N ARG A 592 -0.10 -21.36 35.75
CA ARG A 592 0.85 -21.95 34.79
C ARG A 592 2.15 -21.16 34.76
N GLY A 593 3.05 -21.58 33.89
CA GLY A 593 4.47 -21.51 34.14
C GLY A 593 5.27 -20.20 34.09
N GLN A 594 4.75 -19.07 33.65
CA GLN A 594 5.60 -17.87 33.42
C GLN A 594 6.06 -17.13 34.69
N TYR A 595 6.02 -17.81 35.82
CA TYR A 595 6.24 -17.26 37.15
C TYR A 595 7.53 -16.41 37.25
N ARG A 596 8.68 -16.92 36.79
CA ARG A 596 9.98 -16.21 36.93
C ARG A 596 10.10 -14.93 36.08
N SER A 597 9.63 -14.91 34.84
CA SER A 597 9.71 -13.73 33.97
C SER A 597 8.76 -12.63 34.44
N HIS A 598 7.53 -13.00 34.83
CA HIS A 598 6.55 -12.07 35.41
C HIS A 598 7.05 -11.42 36.69
N ARG A 599 7.68 -12.19 37.60
CA ARG A 599 8.34 -11.63 38.79
C ARG A 599 9.42 -10.62 38.44
N LEU A 600 10.32 -10.99 37.53
CA LEU A 600 11.45 -10.16 37.15
C LEU A 600 10.98 -8.82 36.56
N ARG A 601 9.95 -8.84 35.73
CA ARG A 601 9.32 -7.65 35.15
C ARG A 601 8.61 -6.79 36.21
N TYR A 602 7.85 -7.41 37.12
CA TYR A 602 7.19 -6.71 38.22
C TYR A 602 8.20 -5.99 39.12
N LEU A 603 9.24 -6.71 39.58
CA LEU A 603 10.30 -6.13 40.41
C LEU A 603 11.04 -5.00 39.70
N ALA A 604 11.24 -5.09 38.38
CA ALA A 604 11.87 -4.02 37.61
C ALA A 604 10.99 -2.75 37.57
N VAL A 605 9.69 -2.88 37.34
CA VAL A 605 8.73 -1.77 37.26
C VAL A 605 8.50 -1.14 38.63
N HIS A 606 8.17 -1.93 39.65
CA HIS A 606 7.86 -1.42 40.98
C HIS A 606 9.12 -1.02 41.75
N GLY A 607 10.25 -1.68 41.52
CA GLY A 607 11.53 -1.28 42.11
C GLY A 607 11.96 0.12 41.70
N ILE A 608 11.92 0.46 40.40
CA ILE A 608 12.31 1.81 39.93
C ILE A 608 11.29 2.89 40.31
N ARG A 609 10.01 2.52 40.52
CA ARG A 609 8.94 3.42 40.96
C ARG A 609 9.04 3.75 42.44
N CYS A 610 9.23 2.74 43.28
CA CYS A 610 9.12 2.88 44.73
C CYS A 610 10.46 3.14 45.43
N CYS A 611 11.56 2.60 44.91
CA CYS A 611 12.86 2.64 45.58
C CYS A 611 14.05 2.74 44.58
N PRO A 612 14.12 3.80 43.74
CA PRO A 612 15.20 3.98 42.77
C PRO A 612 16.60 4.03 43.40
N GLU A 613 16.70 4.46 44.65
CA GLU A 613 17.95 4.55 45.43
C GLU A 613 18.59 3.18 45.68
N VAL A 614 17.81 2.09 45.76
CA VAL A 614 18.33 0.72 45.88
C VAL A 614 19.22 0.35 44.69
N PHE A 615 18.93 0.91 43.52
CA PHE A 615 19.72 0.72 42.30
C PHE A 615 20.85 1.74 42.15
N GLY A 616 21.02 2.67 43.10
CA GLY A 616 22.00 3.77 43.02
C GLY A 616 21.56 4.90 42.09
N LEU A 617 20.26 5.02 41.79
CA LEU A 617 19.71 6.03 40.89
C LEU A 617 19.05 7.16 41.69
N ASN A 618 19.25 8.40 41.24
CA ASN A 618 18.48 9.55 41.71
C ASN A 618 17.26 9.78 40.79
N GLU A 619 16.36 10.69 41.18
CA GLU A 619 15.12 10.92 40.43
C GLU A 619 15.36 11.34 38.97
N ALA A 620 16.40 12.13 38.70
CA ALA A 620 16.75 12.56 37.34
C ALA A 620 17.17 11.38 36.45
N ASN A 621 17.99 10.46 36.97
CA ASN A 621 18.47 9.30 36.23
C ASN A 621 17.47 8.13 36.23
N ALA A 622 16.57 8.07 37.22
CA ALA A 622 15.52 7.05 37.29
C ALA A 622 14.35 7.36 36.35
N LYS A 623 14.05 8.64 36.11
CA LYS A 623 12.91 9.09 35.28
C LYS A 623 12.87 8.42 33.88
N PRO A 624 13.94 8.40 33.06
CA PRO A 624 13.88 7.77 31.74
C PRO A 624 13.60 6.26 31.79
N TRP A 625 14.14 5.57 32.79
CA TRP A 625 13.87 4.14 33.02
C TRP A 625 12.43 3.90 33.43
N ARG A 626 11.92 4.71 34.37
CA ARG A 626 10.53 4.62 34.85
C ARG A 626 9.55 4.80 33.70
N GLU A 627 9.69 5.88 32.92
CA GLU A 627 8.81 6.15 31.78
C GLU A 627 8.89 5.02 30.72
N ALA A 628 10.09 4.55 30.38
CA ALA A 628 10.25 3.47 29.40
C ALA A 628 9.66 2.14 29.91
N TYR A 629 9.83 1.79 31.17
CA TYR A 629 9.29 0.56 31.75
C TYR A 629 7.77 0.61 31.88
N GLU A 630 7.19 1.76 32.24
CA GLU A 630 5.74 1.96 32.24
C GLU A 630 5.13 1.75 30.84
N ILE A 631 5.89 2.02 29.77
CA ILE A 631 5.48 1.78 28.39
C ILE A 631 5.71 0.33 27.97
N CYS A 632 6.92 -0.20 28.20
CA CYS A 632 7.39 -1.49 27.71
C CYS A 632 6.97 -2.67 28.58
N LEU A 633 6.50 -2.45 29.80
CA LEU A 633 6.09 -3.46 30.78
C LEU A 633 4.73 -3.09 31.41
N ARG A 634 3.86 -2.41 30.65
CA ARG A 634 2.61 -1.81 31.16
C ARG A 634 1.68 -2.80 31.86
N HIS A 635 1.71 -4.07 31.44
CA HIS A 635 0.91 -5.15 32.02
C HIS A 635 1.38 -5.55 33.43
N HIS A 636 2.50 -4.99 33.89
CA HIS A 636 3.08 -5.19 35.21
C HIS A 636 2.97 -3.94 36.10
N LEU A 637 2.10 -2.99 35.77
CA LEU A 637 1.86 -1.79 36.58
C LEU A 637 0.81 -1.98 37.68
N GLU A 638 -0.02 -3.03 37.55
CA GLU A 638 -1.05 -3.36 38.54
C GLU A 638 -0.39 -3.77 39.85
N GLU A 639 -0.70 -3.07 40.94
CA GLU A 639 -0.28 -3.47 42.28
C GLU A 639 -0.92 -4.80 42.66
N ALA A 640 -0.11 -5.71 43.20
CA ALA A 640 -0.58 -6.98 43.73
C ALA A 640 -0.65 -6.91 45.26
N THR A 641 -1.56 -7.69 45.86
CA THR A 641 -1.59 -7.82 47.33
C THR A 641 -0.40 -8.67 47.80
N PRO A 642 0.31 -8.30 48.87
CA PRO A 642 1.41 -9.11 49.40
C PRO A 642 0.93 -10.50 49.82
N ASP A 643 1.73 -11.52 49.52
CA ASP A 643 1.56 -12.88 50.03
C ASP A 643 1.98 -12.98 51.52
N ASP A 644 1.49 -13.99 52.23
CA ASP A 644 1.82 -14.22 53.64
C ASP A 644 3.28 -14.68 53.82
N ASP A 645 3.82 -15.43 52.84
CA ASP A 645 5.18 -15.97 52.86
C ASP A 645 6.19 -15.11 52.08
N LEU A 646 7.41 -14.98 52.61
CA LEU A 646 8.50 -14.28 51.93
C LEU A 646 9.16 -15.20 50.89
N HIS A 647 8.85 -14.97 49.62
CA HIS A 647 9.43 -15.73 48.51
C HIS A 647 10.72 -15.09 47.96
N PHE A 648 11.77 -14.97 48.77
CA PHE A 648 13.01 -14.29 48.37
C PHE A 648 13.76 -15.02 47.24
N ALA A 649 14.11 -14.31 46.15
CA ALA A 649 14.79 -14.87 44.97
C ALA A 649 15.88 -13.92 44.40
N PRO A 650 16.97 -13.69 45.15
CA PRO A 650 18.01 -12.69 44.81
C PRO A 650 18.78 -13.04 43.53
N GLU A 651 18.74 -14.29 43.08
CA GLU A 651 19.36 -14.74 41.83
C GLU A 651 18.72 -14.12 40.58
N LEU A 652 17.52 -13.56 40.65
CA LEU A 652 16.91 -12.84 39.52
C LEU A 652 17.68 -11.57 39.13
N PHE A 653 18.51 -11.02 40.04
CA PHE A 653 19.29 -9.81 39.82
C PHE A 653 20.59 -10.03 39.05
N ASP A 654 21.14 -11.24 39.08
CA ASP A 654 22.40 -11.59 38.41
C ASP A 654 22.30 -12.81 37.50
N TRP A 655 21.08 -13.26 37.21
CA TRP A 655 20.83 -14.34 36.26
C TRP A 655 21.29 -13.95 34.85
N PRO A 656 22.23 -14.69 34.22
CA PRO A 656 22.68 -14.37 32.88
C PRO A 656 21.58 -14.65 31.85
N THR A 657 21.18 -13.61 31.14
CA THR A 657 20.31 -13.69 29.96
C THR A 657 21.14 -13.60 28.68
N LEU A 658 20.56 -13.95 27.54
CA LEU A 658 21.24 -13.78 26.24
C LEU A 658 21.70 -12.32 26.06
N TRP A 659 20.84 -11.35 26.35
CA TRP A 659 21.11 -9.93 26.08
C TRP A 659 22.08 -9.29 27.06
N THR A 660 22.09 -9.73 28.33
CA THR A 660 23.10 -9.28 29.31
C THR A 660 24.49 -9.79 28.96
N CYS A 661 24.61 -11.03 28.48
CA CYS A 661 25.86 -11.56 27.95
C CYS A 661 26.23 -10.93 26.60
N TRP A 662 25.26 -10.69 25.72
CA TRP A 662 25.45 -10.00 24.44
C TRP A 662 26.03 -8.60 24.62
N ASP A 663 25.52 -7.82 25.59
CA ASP A 663 26.06 -6.49 25.91
C ASP A 663 27.52 -6.55 26.38
N ARG A 664 27.95 -7.63 27.05
CA ARG A 664 29.36 -7.80 27.48
C ARG A 664 30.26 -8.14 26.30
N GLU A 665 29.80 -9.02 25.43
CA GLU A 665 30.59 -9.56 24.31
C GLU A 665 30.73 -8.57 23.15
N PHE A 666 29.64 -7.90 22.78
CA PHE A 666 29.56 -7.06 21.59
C PHE A 666 29.59 -5.56 21.92
N ALA A 667 30.02 -5.18 23.13
CA ALA A 667 30.19 -3.78 23.51
C ALA A 667 31.15 -3.07 22.54
N GLY A 668 30.66 -1.99 21.91
CA GLY A 668 31.48 -1.16 21.01
C GLY A 668 31.67 -1.72 19.60
N THR A 669 30.96 -2.79 19.23
CA THR A 669 30.88 -3.27 17.85
C THR A 669 29.57 -2.81 17.19
N SER A 670 29.40 -3.08 15.90
CA SER A 670 28.14 -2.86 15.16
C SER A 670 26.98 -3.74 15.63
N LEU A 671 27.27 -4.79 16.41
CA LEU A 671 26.28 -5.67 17.05
C LEU A 671 25.79 -5.14 18.40
N ALA A 672 26.28 -3.98 18.84
CA ALA A 672 25.83 -3.38 20.10
C ALA A 672 24.34 -3.01 20.03
N LEU A 673 23.57 -3.50 21.01
CA LEU A 673 22.17 -3.09 21.17
C LEU A 673 22.08 -1.59 21.53
N PRO A 674 20.96 -0.93 21.22
CA PRO A 674 20.70 0.41 21.72
C PRO A 674 20.87 0.44 23.25
N VAL A 675 21.52 1.49 23.75
CA VAL A 675 21.83 1.63 25.18
C VAL A 675 22.62 0.44 25.75
N CYS A 676 23.57 -0.12 25.00
CA CYS A 676 24.42 -1.22 25.46
C CYS A 676 25.08 -0.91 26.82
N ASN A 677 25.57 0.34 27.00
CA ASN A 677 26.05 0.83 28.30
C ASN A 677 24.94 1.63 29.02
N PRO A 678 24.28 1.05 30.06
CA PRO A 678 23.15 1.67 30.75
C PRO A 678 23.53 2.91 31.59
N SER A 679 24.80 3.10 31.93
CA SER A 679 25.27 4.24 32.74
C SER A 679 25.34 5.56 31.97
N LYS A 680 25.09 5.55 30.66
CA LYS A 680 25.12 6.75 29.79
C LYS A 680 23.75 7.42 29.59
N ILE A 681 22.71 6.93 30.24
CA ILE A 681 21.35 7.49 30.15
C ILE A 681 21.24 8.69 31.07
N SER A 682 21.07 9.90 30.53
CA SER A 682 21.06 11.12 31.34
C SER A 682 20.18 12.28 30.84
N ASP A 683 19.40 12.10 29.76
CA ASP A 683 18.55 13.15 29.18
C ASP A 683 17.15 12.66 28.76
N ASP A 684 16.29 13.57 28.27
CA ASP A 684 14.93 13.31 27.80
C ASP A 684 14.88 12.33 26.60
N THR A 685 16.01 12.05 25.92
CA THR A 685 16.08 11.05 24.84
C THR A 685 16.28 9.62 25.35
N GLY A 686 16.67 9.46 26.62
CA GLY A 686 16.93 8.17 27.24
C GLY A 686 15.74 7.20 27.21
N ARG A 687 14.51 7.72 27.33
CA ARG A 687 13.28 6.94 27.20
C ARG A 687 13.15 6.32 25.81
N ASP A 688 13.32 7.12 24.77
CA ASP A 688 13.12 6.70 23.37
C ASP A 688 14.13 5.61 22.97
N GLU A 689 15.39 5.76 23.41
CA GLU A 689 16.44 4.75 23.18
C GLU A 689 16.22 3.44 23.96
N LEU A 690 15.62 3.49 25.16
CA LEU A 690 15.18 2.28 25.88
C LEU A 690 14.01 1.58 25.17
N CYS A 691 13.01 2.33 24.66
CA CYS A 691 11.93 1.76 23.84
C CYS A 691 12.47 1.18 22.51
N ARG A 692 13.47 1.83 21.91
CA ARG A 692 14.17 1.32 20.72
C ARG A 692 14.91 0.01 21.03
N ARG A 693 15.57 -0.09 22.19
CA ARG A 693 16.21 -1.33 22.66
C ARG A 693 15.19 -2.46 22.81
N GLN A 694 14.04 -2.17 23.42
CA GLN A 694 12.95 -3.13 23.57
C GLN A 694 12.53 -3.71 22.21
N ALA A 695 12.31 -2.85 21.22
CA ALA A 695 11.95 -3.29 19.87
C ALA A 695 13.06 -4.16 19.25
N ALA A 696 14.33 -3.74 19.35
CA ALA A 696 15.48 -4.46 18.80
C ALA A 696 15.61 -5.88 19.34
N ARG A 697 15.63 -6.04 20.67
CA ARG A 697 15.81 -7.35 21.33
C ARG A 697 14.64 -8.29 21.07
N THR A 698 13.41 -7.77 21.03
CA THR A 698 12.21 -8.57 20.75
C THR A 698 12.25 -9.11 19.33
N ILE A 699 12.62 -8.27 18.35
CA ILE A 699 12.76 -8.68 16.94
C ILE A 699 13.84 -9.75 16.80
N LEU A 700 15.05 -9.50 17.31
CA LEU A 700 16.16 -10.45 17.19
C LEU A 700 15.86 -11.79 17.89
N GLY A 701 15.35 -11.73 19.11
CA GLY A 701 14.97 -12.93 19.86
C GLY A 701 13.88 -13.72 19.17
N GLN A 702 12.90 -13.04 18.57
CA GLN A 702 11.87 -13.70 17.77
C GLN A 702 12.45 -14.31 16.50
N THR A 703 13.35 -13.62 15.79
CA THR A 703 14.03 -14.19 14.61
C THR A 703 14.77 -15.48 14.99
N PHE A 704 15.55 -15.49 16.07
CA PHE A 704 16.28 -16.71 16.50
C PHE A 704 15.36 -17.89 16.84
N ARG A 705 14.13 -17.62 17.30
CA ARG A 705 13.13 -18.66 17.60
C ARG A 705 12.35 -19.15 16.38
N LEU A 706 12.35 -18.40 15.28
CA LEU A 706 11.54 -18.67 14.09
C LEU A 706 12.39 -19.11 12.88
N THR A 707 13.72 -19.11 13.01
CA THR A 707 14.64 -19.61 11.99
C THR A 707 15.27 -20.94 12.41
N ASP A 708 16.09 -21.49 11.53
CA ASP A 708 16.94 -22.66 11.77
C ASP A 708 17.95 -22.48 12.93
N THR A 709 18.15 -21.24 13.42
CA THR A 709 18.92 -20.95 14.65
C THR A 709 18.32 -21.64 15.89
N LEU A 710 17.02 -21.96 15.89
CA LEU A 710 16.39 -22.71 16.98
C LEU A 710 17.00 -24.11 17.17
N LEU A 711 17.49 -24.74 16.10
CA LEU A 711 18.20 -26.01 16.18
C LEU A 711 19.54 -25.85 16.90
N ASP A 712 20.29 -24.78 16.60
CA ASP A 712 21.55 -24.49 17.28
C ASP A 712 21.31 -24.19 18.78
N LEU A 713 20.24 -23.47 19.11
CA LEU A 713 19.82 -23.26 20.50
C LEU A 713 19.48 -24.58 21.20
N TYR A 714 18.82 -25.51 20.52
CA TYR A 714 18.48 -26.83 21.06
C TYR A 714 19.73 -27.66 21.39
N PHE A 715 20.66 -27.76 20.43
CA PHE A 715 21.88 -28.54 20.66
C PHE A 715 22.84 -27.87 21.64
N ALA A 716 22.86 -26.53 21.70
CA ALA A 716 23.55 -25.80 22.76
C ALA A 716 23.00 -26.17 24.14
N ASP A 717 21.68 -26.16 24.33
CA ASP A 717 21.06 -26.53 25.62
C ASP A 717 21.38 -27.98 26.00
N LYS A 718 21.26 -28.91 25.05
CA LYS A 718 21.64 -30.31 25.27
C LYS A 718 23.11 -30.47 25.70
N ALA A 719 24.02 -29.72 25.09
CA ALA A 719 25.44 -29.77 25.43
C ALA A 719 25.74 -29.26 26.85
N VAL A 720 24.92 -28.35 27.37
CA VAL A 720 25.07 -27.78 28.72
C VAL A 720 24.38 -28.64 29.80
N GLY A 721 23.44 -29.51 29.44
CA GLY A 721 22.78 -30.41 30.39
C GLY A 721 21.72 -29.68 31.21
N GLN A 722 21.80 -29.67 32.55
CA GLN A 722 20.82 -28.99 33.44
C GLN A 722 21.25 -27.58 33.92
N ALA A 723 22.40 -27.06 33.51
CA ALA A 723 22.91 -25.74 33.94
C ALA A 723 22.46 -24.60 33.00
N SER A 724 21.23 -24.07 33.09
CA SER A 724 20.77 -23.08 32.06
C SER A 724 21.45 -21.75 32.13
N GLU A 725 22.03 -21.40 33.27
CA GLU A 725 22.87 -20.21 33.42
C GLU A 725 24.05 -20.19 32.44
N LYS A 726 24.46 -21.34 31.90
CA LYS A 726 25.55 -21.45 30.91
C LYS A 726 25.07 -21.50 29.45
N LEU A 727 23.76 -21.56 29.20
CA LEU A 727 23.23 -21.64 27.84
C LEU A 727 23.61 -20.39 27.02
N ALA A 728 23.50 -19.20 27.60
CA ALA A 728 23.82 -17.94 26.93
C ALA A 728 25.31 -17.89 26.53
N GLU A 729 26.20 -18.29 27.45
CA GLU A 729 27.63 -18.37 27.19
C GLU A 729 27.94 -19.38 26.09
N ARG A 730 27.28 -20.55 26.10
CA ARG A 730 27.50 -21.59 25.09
C ARG A 730 27.06 -21.16 23.69
N VAL A 731 25.94 -20.45 23.59
CA VAL A 731 25.46 -19.89 22.32
C VAL A 731 26.41 -18.81 21.81
N LEU A 732 26.91 -17.93 22.68
CA LEU A 732 27.88 -16.90 22.30
C LEU A 732 29.23 -17.50 21.88
N GLN A 733 29.70 -18.56 22.54
CA GLN A 733 30.88 -19.31 22.10
C GLN A 733 30.72 -19.83 20.66
N TRP A 734 29.54 -20.35 20.32
CA TRP A 734 29.26 -20.78 18.95
C TRP A 734 29.19 -19.60 17.97
N LEU A 735 28.50 -18.52 18.32
CA LEU A 735 28.43 -17.32 17.48
C LEU A 735 29.84 -16.76 17.17
N ASN A 736 30.78 -16.89 18.11
CA ASN A 736 32.18 -16.48 17.95
C ASN A 736 33.10 -17.54 17.30
N SER A 737 32.59 -18.72 16.94
CA SER A 737 33.41 -19.85 16.46
C SER A 737 34.02 -19.67 15.06
N GLY A 738 33.60 -18.63 14.32
CA GLY A 738 34.02 -18.40 12.94
C GLY A 738 33.33 -19.30 11.90
N ASP A 739 32.48 -20.25 12.32
CA ASP A 739 31.68 -21.09 11.41
C ASP A 739 30.88 -20.20 10.43
N PRO A 740 30.80 -20.57 9.14
CA PRO A 740 30.01 -19.85 8.15
C PRO A 740 28.57 -19.53 8.60
N GLY A 741 27.86 -20.47 9.23
CA GLY A 741 26.50 -20.27 9.71
C GLY A 741 26.43 -19.32 10.91
N ALA A 742 27.38 -19.41 11.84
CA ALA A 742 27.50 -18.47 12.96
C ALA A 742 27.75 -17.03 12.45
N ARG A 743 28.66 -16.86 11.49
CA ARG A 743 28.92 -15.58 10.82
C ARG A 743 27.70 -15.04 10.09
N GLN A 744 26.92 -15.91 9.45
CA GLN A 744 25.67 -15.53 8.78
C GLN A 744 24.64 -14.99 9.78
N VAL A 745 24.45 -15.65 10.92
CA VAL A 745 23.51 -15.21 11.97
C VAL A 745 23.93 -13.86 12.55
N LEU A 746 25.23 -13.66 12.81
CA LEU A 746 25.75 -12.38 13.27
C LEU A 746 25.57 -11.27 12.22
N ALA A 747 25.88 -11.53 10.94
CA ALA A 747 25.68 -10.55 9.87
C ALA A 747 24.21 -10.15 9.70
N ASP A 748 23.26 -11.07 9.88
CA ASP A 748 21.84 -10.74 9.90
C ASP A 748 21.47 -9.85 11.09
N ALA A 749 21.97 -10.18 12.29
CA ALA A 749 21.71 -9.40 13.51
C ALA A 749 22.27 -7.97 13.40
N GLU A 750 23.47 -7.83 12.85
CA GLU A 750 24.11 -6.54 12.55
C GLU A 750 23.23 -5.69 11.63
N ARG A 751 22.80 -6.25 10.49
CA ARG A 751 21.92 -5.55 9.53
C ARG A 751 20.56 -5.18 10.13
N TRP A 752 20.03 -6.02 11.03
CA TRP A 752 18.80 -5.71 11.77
C TRP A 752 18.97 -4.50 12.67
N LEU A 753 20.09 -4.40 13.39
CA LEU A 753 20.37 -3.31 14.33
C LEU A 753 20.71 -2.01 13.61
N GLU A 754 21.58 -2.08 12.60
CA GLU A 754 22.02 -0.95 11.79
C GLU A 754 20.85 -0.27 11.09
N HIS A 755 19.92 -1.05 10.53
CA HIS A 755 18.79 -0.54 9.77
C HIS A 755 17.44 -0.68 10.49
N LEU A 756 17.45 -0.82 11.82
CA LEU A 756 16.25 -1.13 12.62
C LEU A 756 15.07 -0.20 12.30
N ARG A 757 15.30 1.12 12.28
CA ARG A 757 14.23 2.08 11.99
C ARG A 757 13.68 1.92 10.58
N LEU A 758 14.56 1.76 9.59
CA LEU A 758 14.17 1.57 8.20
C LEU A 758 13.33 0.30 8.03
N ILE A 759 13.72 -0.80 8.68
CA ILE A 759 13.00 -2.07 8.60
C ILE A 759 11.64 -1.97 9.28
N VAL A 760 11.58 -1.40 10.49
CA VAL A 760 10.32 -1.23 11.22
C VAL A 760 9.34 -0.35 10.45
N ASP A 761 9.80 0.79 9.92
CA ASP A 761 8.96 1.68 9.10
C ASP A 761 8.45 1.01 7.83
N SER A 762 9.32 0.24 7.17
CA SER A 762 9.06 -0.27 5.83
C SER A 762 8.36 -1.62 5.79
N CYS A 763 8.55 -2.45 6.83
CA CYS A 763 8.20 -3.87 6.83
C CYS A 763 7.25 -4.25 7.98
N LEU A 764 7.29 -3.52 9.10
CA LEU A 764 6.59 -3.85 10.34
C LEU A 764 5.59 -2.76 10.77
N ASP A 765 5.02 -2.02 9.80
CA ASP A 765 3.97 -1.02 10.03
C ASP A 765 4.34 0.08 11.06
N GLY A 766 5.62 0.45 11.14
CA GLY A 766 6.15 1.48 12.05
C GLY A 766 6.16 2.92 11.50
N ALA A 767 5.84 3.10 10.21
CA ALA A 767 6.02 4.38 9.52
C ALA A 767 5.25 5.53 10.19
N GLY A 768 5.96 6.58 10.58
CA GLY A 768 5.39 7.77 11.22
C GLY A 768 5.11 7.62 12.72
N ARG A 769 5.42 6.46 13.30
CA ARG A 769 5.15 6.13 14.71
C ARG A 769 6.41 6.29 15.57
N PRO A 770 6.33 6.94 16.75
CA PRO A 770 7.44 7.01 17.70
C PRO A 770 7.75 5.65 18.36
N TRP A 771 8.93 5.49 18.98
CA TRP A 771 9.35 4.19 19.53
C TRP A 771 8.53 3.74 20.73
N ASP A 772 7.98 4.67 21.51
CA ASP A 772 7.09 4.36 22.62
C ASP A 772 5.78 3.69 22.17
N GLU A 773 5.18 4.17 21.08
CA GLU A 773 3.99 3.55 20.48
C GLU A 773 4.33 2.17 19.91
N ILE A 774 5.47 2.05 19.22
CA ILE A 774 5.96 0.80 18.65
C ILE A 774 6.21 -0.25 19.75
N ALA A 775 6.85 0.15 20.85
CA ALA A 775 7.16 -0.72 21.97
C ALA A 775 5.89 -1.15 22.75
N ARG A 776 4.84 -0.32 22.76
CA ARG A 776 3.56 -0.57 23.45
C ARG A 776 2.72 -1.66 22.79
N GLU A 777 2.69 -1.74 21.46
CA GLU A 777 1.83 -2.67 20.73
C GLU A 777 2.44 -4.07 20.55
N ASN A 778 3.77 -4.18 20.57
CA ASN A 778 4.49 -5.40 20.17
C ASN A 778 5.35 -5.95 21.32
N GLU A 779 4.87 -5.80 22.56
CA GLU A 779 5.61 -6.08 23.79
C GLU A 779 6.26 -7.48 23.79
N GLU A 780 5.61 -8.47 23.14
CA GLU A 780 6.12 -9.83 23.06
C GLU A 780 6.32 -10.38 21.64
N VAL A 781 5.57 -9.91 20.63
CA VAL A 781 5.60 -10.57 19.31
C VAL A 781 5.20 -9.71 18.11
N TRP A 782 5.98 -9.82 17.03
CA TRP A 782 5.71 -9.24 15.72
C TRP A 782 5.07 -10.26 14.77
N GLY A 783 3.75 -10.18 14.57
CA GLY A 783 3.01 -11.15 13.76
C GLY A 783 3.42 -11.22 12.28
N GLN A 784 4.03 -10.16 11.76
CA GLN A 784 4.57 -10.11 10.40
C GLN A 784 5.79 -11.04 10.22
N LEU A 785 6.45 -11.47 11.30
CA LEU A 785 7.64 -12.34 11.26
C LEU A 785 7.30 -13.83 11.45
N PHE A 786 6.04 -14.24 11.53
CA PHE A 786 5.68 -15.68 11.63
C PHE A 786 5.80 -16.42 10.30
N GLU A 787 5.88 -17.75 10.38
CA GLU A 787 5.94 -18.64 9.21
C GLU A 787 7.10 -18.31 8.26
N LEU A 788 8.28 -17.97 8.82
CA LEU A 788 9.47 -17.75 8.02
C LEU A 788 9.90 -19.05 7.35
N THR A 789 9.97 -19.04 6.02
CA THR A 789 10.55 -20.14 5.24
C THR A 789 11.81 -19.67 4.52
N PRO A 790 12.79 -20.54 4.29
CA PRO A 790 14.04 -20.14 3.61
C PRO A 790 13.80 -19.75 2.15
N VAL A 791 12.83 -20.42 1.52
CA VAL A 791 12.44 -20.25 0.12
C VAL A 791 10.93 -20.11 0.02
N VAL A 792 10.48 -19.15 -0.79
CA VAL A 792 9.06 -18.93 -1.05
C VAL A 792 8.81 -19.02 -2.55
N GLY A 793 7.87 -19.88 -2.93
CA GLY A 793 7.27 -19.88 -4.27
C GLY A 793 6.05 -18.96 -4.30
N VAL A 794 6.02 -18.02 -5.24
CA VAL A 794 4.92 -17.06 -5.42
C VAL A 794 4.29 -17.25 -6.80
N THR A 795 3.05 -17.70 -6.81
CA THR A 795 2.24 -17.93 -8.01
C THR A 795 0.88 -17.24 -7.85
N GLY A 796 0.21 -16.83 -8.93
CA GLY A 796 -1.08 -16.15 -8.86
C GLY A 796 -0.99 -14.63 -8.58
N GLY A 797 -1.94 -14.04 -7.85
CA GLY A 797 -1.95 -12.60 -7.54
C GLY A 797 -1.16 -12.26 -6.27
N ALA A 798 -0.42 -11.14 -6.26
CA ALA A 798 0.48 -10.77 -5.15
C ALA A 798 -0.21 -10.61 -3.76
N GLY A 799 -1.55 -10.44 -3.73
CA GLY A 799 -2.31 -10.28 -2.50
C GLY A 799 -2.19 -11.46 -1.52
N GLY A 800 -2.02 -12.69 -2.03
CA GLY A 800 -1.85 -13.90 -1.21
C GLY A 800 -0.49 -14.01 -0.51
N HIS A 801 0.50 -13.20 -0.91
CA HIS A 801 1.89 -13.32 -0.45
C HIS A 801 2.43 -12.03 0.19
N ARG A 802 1.53 -11.18 0.72
CA ARG A 802 1.89 -9.90 1.36
C ARG A 802 2.85 -10.09 2.54
N ARG A 803 2.69 -11.16 3.32
CA ARG A 803 3.60 -11.51 4.43
C ARG A 803 5.00 -11.83 3.92
N ALA A 804 5.14 -12.79 3.01
CA ALA A 804 6.43 -13.21 2.46
C ALA A 804 7.19 -12.07 1.77
N THR A 805 6.49 -11.20 1.03
CA THR A 805 7.12 -10.03 0.39
C THR A 805 7.60 -8.98 1.40
N ARG A 806 6.92 -8.81 2.55
CA ARG A 806 7.41 -7.98 3.66
C ARG A 806 8.63 -8.60 4.34
N GLN A 807 8.60 -9.90 4.60
CA GLN A 807 9.71 -10.63 5.23
C GLN A 807 10.95 -10.64 4.34
N PHE A 808 10.81 -10.77 3.02
CA PHE A 808 11.95 -10.73 2.12
C PHE A 808 12.71 -9.40 2.18
N ARG A 809 12.05 -8.31 2.59
CA ARG A 809 12.64 -6.99 2.80
C ARG A 809 13.30 -6.80 4.17
N THR A 810 13.38 -7.83 4.99
CA THR A 810 14.21 -7.84 6.20
C THR A 810 15.55 -8.53 5.90
N PRO A 811 16.58 -8.42 6.75
CA PRO A 811 17.87 -9.09 6.53
C PRO A 811 17.78 -10.63 6.48
N SER A 812 16.88 -11.23 7.27
CA SER A 812 16.79 -12.67 7.54
C SER A 812 16.05 -13.47 6.45
N LEU A 813 15.33 -14.54 6.81
CA LEU A 813 14.48 -15.30 5.89
C LEU A 813 13.25 -14.50 5.40
N PRO A 814 12.67 -14.83 4.23
CA PRO A 814 13.20 -15.73 3.20
C PRO A 814 14.44 -15.16 2.50
N ARG A 815 15.35 -16.05 2.08
CA ARG A 815 16.52 -15.70 1.26
C ARG A 815 16.21 -15.77 -0.21
N VAL A 816 15.31 -16.67 -0.64
CA VAL A 816 14.98 -16.82 -2.05
C VAL A 816 13.47 -16.68 -2.26
N ILE A 817 13.09 -15.79 -3.17
CA ILE A 817 11.75 -15.78 -3.76
C ILE A 817 11.86 -16.28 -5.19
N VAL A 818 11.09 -17.33 -5.49
CA VAL A 818 10.86 -17.80 -6.86
C VAL A 818 9.45 -17.40 -7.25
N CYS A 819 9.28 -16.65 -8.33
CA CYS A 819 7.98 -16.14 -8.73
C CYS A 819 7.78 -16.12 -10.23
N THR A 820 6.51 -16.17 -10.66
CA THR A 820 6.16 -15.78 -12.03
C THR A 820 6.11 -14.25 -12.15
N ASP A 821 5.49 -13.73 -13.21
CA ASP A 821 5.26 -12.28 -13.39
C ASP A 821 4.33 -11.65 -12.33
N THR A 822 3.91 -12.39 -11.30
CA THR A 822 3.14 -11.91 -10.15
C THR A 822 3.78 -10.73 -9.44
N LEU A 823 5.10 -10.77 -9.21
CA LEU A 823 5.83 -9.76 -8.44
C LEU A 823 6.50 -8.70 -9.32
N LYS A 824 6.26 -8.70 -10.64
CA LYS A 824 6.88 -7.73 -11.56
C LYS A 824 6.41 -6.29 -11.34
N GLU A 825 5.25 -6.13 -10.70
CA GLU A 825 4.56 -4.85 -10.49
C GLU A 825 3.95 -4.78 -9.07
N GLY A 826 3.79 -3.56 -8.53
CA GLY A 826 3.04 -3.34 -7.29
C GLY A 826 3.72 -3.74 -5.97
N VAL A 827 4.94 -4.27 -6.00
CA VAL A 827 5.70 -4.67 -4.79
C VAL A 827 7.10 -4.04 -4.78
N ASP A 828 7.62 -3.79 -3.58
CA ASP A 828 8.97 -3.28 -3.30
C ASP A 828 9.82 -4.38 -2.65
N LEU A 829 10.99 -4.73 -3.22
CA LEU A 829 11.84 -5.83 -2.74
C LEU A 829 13.32 -5.44 -2.59
N HIS A 830 13.62 -4.15 -2.62
CA HIS A 830 14.96 -3.58 -2.79
C HIS A 830 15.82 -3.50 -1.53
N LEU A 831 15.25 -3.61 -0.34
CA LEU A 831 15.96 -3.23 0.89
C LEU A 831 17.20 -4.10 1.17
N PHE A 832 17.13 -5.40 0.96
CA PHE A 832 18.22 -6.36 1.28
C PHE A 832 18.43 -7.39 0.16
N CYS A 833 18.11 -7.03 -1.08
CA CYS A 833 18.35 -7.85 -2.24
C CYS A 833 19.20 -7.06 -3.24
N ASP A 834 20.14 -7.74 -3.86
CA ASP A 834 21.00 -7.25 -4.95
C ASP A 834 21.24 -8.32 -6.02
N HIS A 835 20.49 -9.44 -5.99
CA HIS A 835 20.54 -10.49 -7.02
C HIS A 835 19.15 -10.73 -7.64
N VAL A 836 19.05 -10.50 -8.94
CA VAL A 836 17.85 -10.76 -9.74
C VAL A 836 18.17 -11.75 -10.85
N LEU A 837 17.48 -12.89 -10.88
CA LEU A 837 17.69 -13.93 -11.88
C LEU A 837 16.48 -14.04 -12.81
N HIS A 838 16.73 -13.91 -14.12
CA HIS A 838 15.75 -14.16 -15.16
C HIS A 838 15.84 -15.60 -15.64
N TYR A 839 15.46 -16.56 -14.79
CA TYR A 839 15.42 -17.98 -15.14
C TYR A 839 14.58 -18.22 -16.41
N GLY A 840 13.38 -17.62 -16.43
CA GLY A 840 12.58 -17.45 -17.63
C GLY A 840 12.72 -16.02 -18.12
N VAL A 841 13.50 -15.79 -19.18
CA VAL A 841 13.72 -14.46 -19.78
C VAL A 841 12.37 -13.78 -20.04
N ALA A 842 12.23 -12.47 -19.89
CA ALA A 842 10.94 -11.84 -20.20
C ALA A 842 10.71 -11.77 -21.72
N TRP A 843 9.48 -11.48 -22.14
CA TRP A 843 9.13 -11.35 -23.56
C TRP A 843 9.61 -10.06 -24.18
N THR A 844 9.71 -9.02 -23.36
CA THR A 844 10.01 -7.65 -23.73
C THR A 844 11.10 -7.10 -22.83
N SER A 845 11.87 -6.14 -23.33
CA SER A 845 12.88 -5.43 -22.54
C SER A 845 12.23 -4.66 -21.40
N GLY A 846 11.04 -4.10 -21.61
CA GLY A 846 10.29 -3.41 -20.56
C GLY A 846 9.90 -4.32 -19.39
N ASP A 847 9.47 -5.56 -19.64
CA ASP A 847 9.20 -6.52 -18.55
C ASP A 847 10.48 -6.87 -17.78
N MET A 848 11.64 -6.94 -18.45
CA MET A 848 12.91 -7.15 -17.75
C MET A 848 13.27 -5.97 -16.85
N GLU A 849 13.16 -4.74 -17.35
CA GLU A 849 13.43 -3.54 -16.55
C GLU A 849 12.45 -3.42 -15.36
N GLN A 850 11.18 -3.78 -15.55
CA GLN A 850 10.21 -3.78 -14.44
C GLN A 850 10.55 -4.81 -13.35
N ARG A 851 11.05 -5.99 -13.74
CA ARG A 851 11.50 -7.06 -12.83
C ARG A 851 12.74 -6.64 -12.04
N VAL A 852 13.79 -6.15 -12.73
CA VAL A 852 15.01 -5.65 -12.08
C VAL A 852 14.70 -4.44 -11.20
N GLY A 853 13.84 -3.55 -11.68
CA GLY A 853 13.36 -2.38 -10.93
C GLY A 853 12.51 -2.70 -9.71
N ARG A 854 12.26 -3.97 -9.34
CA ARG A 854 11.74 -4.32 -8.00
C ARG A 854 12.83 -4.22 -6.91
N VAL A 855 14.07 -4.38 -7.33
CA VAL A 855 15.28 -4.36 -6.51
C VAL A 855 16.09 -3.09 -6.76
N ASP A 856 16.20 -2.65 -8.01
CA ASP A 856 16.91 -1.41 -8.36
C ASP A 856 16.04 -0.16 -8.11
N ARG A 857 16.12 0.36 -6.88
CA ARG A 857 15.32 1.51 -6.40
C ARG A 857 16.12 2.38 -5.44
N TYR A 858 15.66 3.60 -5.19
CA TYR A 858 16.14 4.37 -4.04
C TYR A 858 15.84 3.62 -2.73
N PHE A 859 16.72 3.80 -1.75
CA PHE A 859 16.89 3.04 -0.52
C PHE A 859 17.22 1.55 -0.73
N SER A 860 17.67 1.15 -1.92
CA SER A 860 18.11 -0.22 -2.17
C SER A 860 19.37 -0.57 -1.38
N GLN A 861 19.63 -1.87 -1.22
CA GLN A 861 20.90 -2.34 -0.69
C GLN A 861 22.09 -1.81 -1.51
N ILE A 862 21.96 -1.79 -2.85
CA ILE A 862 23.04 -1.33 -3.72
C ILE A 862 23.34 0.16 -3.53
N GLU A 863 22.31 1.01 -3.38
CA GLU A 863 22.53 2.44 -3.09
C GLU A 863 23.28 2.65 -1.79
N ARG A 864 22.88 1.94 -0.72
CA ARG A 864 23.53 2.09 0.59
C ARG A 864 24.98 1.64 0.54
N ARG A 865 25.26 0.49 -0.08
CA ARG A 865 26.63 -0.01 -0.27
C ARG A 865 27.48 0.95 -1.12
N LEU A 866 26.96 1.50 -2.21
CA LEU A 866 27.67 2.51 -3.00
C LEU A 866 27.93 3.81 -2.21
N SER A 867 26.97 4.18 -1.36
CA SER A 867 27.09 5.36 -0.49
C SER A 867 28.09 5.14 0.65
N GLU A 868 28.28 3.92 1.13
CA GLU A 868 29.20 3.62 2.25
C GLU A 868 30.60 3.22 1.76
N GLU A 869 30.67 2.32 0.77
CA GLU A 869 31.89 1.66 0.28
C GLU A 869 32.52 2.39 -0.93
N GLY A 870 31.79 3.31 -1.59
CA GLY A 870 32.18 3.88 -2.89
C GLY A 870 31.87 2.92 -4.06
N PRO A 871 32.49 3.07 -5.25
CA PRO A 871 32.42 2.08 -6.32
C PRO A 871 33.66 1.15 -6.31
N PRO A 872 33.75 0.13 -5.42
CA PRO A 872 34.67 -0.98 -5.62
C PRO A 872 34.40 -1.70 -6.94
N PRO A 873 35.38 -2.46 -7.48
CA PRO A 873 35.13 -3.35 -8.60
C PRO A 873 34.05 -4.41 -8.33
N ASP A 874 33.56 -4.57 -7.09
CA ASP A 874 32.75 -5.71 -6.64
C ASP A 874 31.33 -5.33 -6.17
N VAL A 875 30.98 -4.04 -6.10
CA VAL A 875 29.66 -3.58 -5.62
C VAL A 875 28.69 -3.47 -6.79
N HIS A 876 28.02 -4.58 -7.10
CA HIS A 876 27.10 -4.66 -8.23
C HIS A 876 25.71 -5.14 -7.85
N LEU A 877 24.71 -4.61 -8.56
CA LEU A 877 23.42 -5.26 -8.71
C LEU A 877 23.57 -6.36 -9.76
N HIS A 878 23.48 -7.62 -9.34
CA HIS A 878 23.69 -8.78 -10.20
C HIS A 878 22.39 -9.15 -10.92
N VAL A 879 22.40 -9.06 -12.26
CA VAL A 879 21.31 -9.47 -13.13
C VAL A 879 21.74 -10.69 -13.93
N GLY A 880 21.30 -11.88 -13.50
CA GLY A 880 21.71 -13.16 -14.07
C GLY A 880 20.70 -13.77 -15.04
N TYR A 881 21.21 -14.55 -16.01
CA TYR A 881 20.40 -15.24 -17.02
C TYR A 881 20.74 -16.73 -17.08
N PRO A 882 20.16 -17.57 -16.18
CA PRO A 882 20.35 -19.01 -16.26
C PRO A 882 19.88 -19.54 -17.62
N HIS A 883 20.79 -20.15 -18.37
CA HIS A 883 20.48 -20.74 -19.69
C HIS A 883 21.47 -21.84 -20.04
N VAL A 884 21.09 -22.72 -20.96
CA VAL A 884 21.99 -23.77 -21.47
C VAL A 884 22.67 -23.29 -22.74
N VAL A 885 24.01 -23.30 -22.77
CA VAL A 885 24.81 -22.72 -23.87
C VAL A 885 24.56 -23.44 -25.20
N ALA A 886 24.56 -24.77 -25.18
CA ALA A 886 24.33 -25.62 -26.37
C ALA A 886 22.82 -25.80 -26.68
N SER A 887 22.03 -24.73 -26.53
CA SER A 887 20.58 -24.77 -26.77
C SER A 887 20.05 -23.49 -27.44
N LEU A 888 18.81 -23.52 -27.91
CA LEU A 888 18.11 -22.35 -28.45
C LEU A 888 17.97 -21.19 -27.45
N GLU A 889 18.12 -21.44 -26.14
CA GLU A 889 18.00 -20.42 -25.09
C GLU A 889 19.08 -19.32 -25.21
N ARG A 890 20.30 -19.66 -25.66
CA ARG A 890 21.38 -18.69 -25.86
C ARG A 890 20.95 -17.55 -26.79
N GLY A 891 20.41 -17.89 -27.96
CA GLY A 891 19.91 -16.91 -28.92
C GLY A 891 18.66 -16.15 -28.44
N GLN A 892 17.93 -16.66 -27.43
CA GLN A 892 16.84 -15.91 -26.79
C GLN A 892 17.39 -14.85 -25.83
N VAL A 893 18.35 -15.23 -24.98
CA VAL A 893 19.02 -14.31 -24.03
C VAL A 893 19.72 -13.19 -24.80
N GLU A 894 20.48 -13.52 -25.85
CA GLU A 894 21.20 -12.53 -26.66
C GLU A 894 20.25 -11.48 -27.26
N ARG A 895 19.15 -11.90 -27.90
CA ARG A 895 18.17 -11.00 -28.52
C ARG A 895 17.44 -10.10 -27.54
N VAL A 896 17.03 -10.61 -26.38
CA VAL A 896 16.27 -9.78 -25.41
C VAL A 896 17.19 -8.75 -24.75
N VAL A 897 18.44 -9.12 -24.46
CA VAL A 897 19.42 -8.16 -23.92
C VAL A 897 19.79 -7.09 -24.95
N GLU A 898 19.86 -7.43 -26.24
CA GLU A 898 20.09 -6.45 -27.29
C GLU A 898 18.93 -5.44 -27.40
N ARG A 899 17.68 -5.90 -27.37
CA ARG A 899 16.49 -5.02 -27.31
C ARG A 899 16.45 -4.14 -26.06
N GLN A 900 16.93 -4.66 -24.93
CA GLN A 900 17.05 -3.86 -23.72
C GLN A 900 18.03 -2.71 -23.93
N ARG A 901 19.20 -3.00 -24.50
CA ARG A 901 20.21 -1.97 -24.82
C ARG A 901 19.69 -0.93 -25.81
N GLU A 902 18.89 -1.32 -26.82
CA GLU A 902 18.26 -0.37 -27.75
C GLU A 902 17.27 0.57 -27.05
N ALA A 903 16.41 0.02 -26.18
CA ALA A 903 15.47 0.80 -25.39
C ALA A 903 16.20 1.75 -24.42
N GLU A 904 17.26 1.28 -23.75
CA GLU A 904 18.10 2.09 -22.88
C GLU A 904 18.84 3.19 -23.66
N ARG A 905 19.33 2.93 -24.87
CA ARG A 905 19.95 3.96 -25.72
C ARG A 905 18.99 5.10 -26.08
N LEU A 906 17.73 4.80 -26.40
CA LEU A 906 16.73 5.83 -26.70
C LEU A 906 16.40 6.69 -25.46
N MET A 907 16.38 6.06 -24.28
CA MET A 907 15.86 6.68 -23.05
C MET A 907 16.95 7.28 -22.14
N ASP A 908 18.18 6.76 -22.16
CA ASP A 908 19.19 7.04 -21.13
C ASP A 908 20.53 7.53 -21.70
N SER A 909 20.81 7.36 -23.01
CA SER A 909 22.08 7.77 -23.62
C SER A 909 21.97 9.12 -24.35
N PRO A 910 22.85 10.12 -24.08
CA PRO A 910 22.99 11.29 -24.93
C PRO A 910 23.55 10.88 -26.31
N LEU A 911 22.98 11.42 -27.39
CA LEU A 911 23.39 11.06 -28.75
C LEU A 911 24.72 11.71 -29.13
N LYS A 912 25.66 10.92 -29.67
CA LYS A 912 26.82 11.47 -30.38
C LYS A 912 26.36 12.08 -31.70
N GLY A 913 26.27 13.41 -31.76
CA GLY A 913 25.91 14.11 -33.00
C GLY A 913 25.77 15.64 -32.92
N THR A 914 25.80 16.26 -31.75
CA THR A 914 25.64 17.72 -31.60
C THR A 914 26.97 18.50 -31.53
N GLN A 915 28.11 17.88 -31.87
CA GLN A 915 29.41 18.56 -31.87
C GLN A 915 29.76 19.29 -33.17
N ASP A 916 29.05 19.05 -34.27
CA ASP A 916 29.39 19.66 -35.57
C ASP A 916 28.85 21.10 -35.76
N GLU A 917 28.06 21.63 -34.82
CA GLU A 917 27.63 23.06 -34.85
C GLU A 917 28.51 23.99 -33.99
N GLU A 918 29.41 23.47 -33.14
CA GLU A 918 30.35 24.30 -32.35
C GLU A 918 31.69 24.58 -33.06
N ARG A 919 31.95 23.96 -34.21
CA ARG A 919 33.24 24.13 -34.93
C ARG A 919 33.31 25.33 -35.87
N GLU A 920 32.23 26.10 -36.04
CA GLU A 920 32.22 27.25 -36.96
C GLU A 920 32.18 28.63 -36.31
N LEU A 921 32.22 28.76 -34.98
CA LEU A 921 32.30 30.07 -34.33
C LEU A 921 33.54 30.18 -33.44
N THR A 922 34.62 30.56 -34.13
CA THR A 922 35.69 31.46 -33.69
C THR A 922 36.67 30.94 -32.63
N ALA A 923 37.83 30.54 -33.16
CA ALA A 923 39.14 30.80 -32.58
C ALA A 923 39.22 32.18 -31.89
N ASP A 924 39.14 32.19 -30.56
CA ASP A 924 40.11 32.86 -29.69
C ASP A 924 39.76 32.59 -28.21
N VAL A 925 40.75 32.76 -27.33
CA VAL A 925 40.65 32.71 -25.86
C VAL A 925 40.86 31.32 -25.20
N GLN A 926 42.09 30.84 -25.33
CA GLN A 926 42.76 30.02 -24.30
C GLN A 926 42.91 30.81 -22.99
N ALA A 927 41.84 30.96 -22.19
CA ALA A 927 41.94 31.47 -20.80
C ALA A 927 40.74 31.16 -19.87
N LYS A 928 39.70 30.42 -20.30
CA LYS A 928 38.48 30.20 -19.50
C LYS A 928 38.16 28.74 -19.13
N VAL A 929 39.12 27.82 -19.23
CA VAL A 929 38.88 26.35 -19.11
C VAL A 929 38.91 25.83 -17.66
N ARG A 930 38.30 26.53 -16.69
CA ARG A 930 38.12 25.97 -15.32
C ARG A 930 36.72 26.13 -14.71
N ARG A 931 35.70 26.51 -15.50
CA ARG A 931 34.31 26.64 -14.98
C ARG A 931 33.19 26.18 -15.92
N SER A 932 33.44 25.37 -16.94
CA SER A 932 32.38 24.95 -17.89
C SER A 932 32.48 23.49 -18.36
N SER A 933 32.72 22.55 -17.46
CA SER A 933 32.72 21.11 -17.79
C SER A 933 31.55 20.34 -17.14
N GLN A 934 30.36 20.96 -17.06
CA GLN A 934 29.12 20.31 -16.62
C GLN A 934 27.96 20.44 -17.63
N ASP A 935 28.20 20.99 -18.82
CA ASP A 935 27.17 21.20 -19.83
C ASP A 935 27.42 20.27 -21.02
N GLY A 936 26.67 19.15 -21.12
CA GLY A 936 26.67 18.33 -22.35
C GLY A 936 26.28 16.84 -22.29
N THR A 937 25.66 16.29 -21.23
CA THR A 937 25.49 14.83 -21.11
C THR A 937 24.07 14.30 -20.86
N GLU A 938 23.02 15.13 -20.88
CA GLU A 938 21.65 14.62 -20.66
C GLU A 938 20.93 14.26 -21.98
N PRO A 939 20.34 13.05 -22.12
CA PRO A 939 19.61 12.61 -23.32
C PRO A 939 18.37 13.47 -23.64
N PHE A 940 17.78 14.09 -22.63
CA PHE A 940 16.64 15.00 -22.78
C PHE A 940 17.05 16.39 -22.31
N ALA A 941 16.61 17.44 -23.04
CA ALA A 941 16.99 18.82 -22.77
C ALA A 941 16.69 19.23 -21.31
N ARG A 942 17.58 20.04 -20.72
CA ARG A 942 17.39 20.58 -19.37
C ARG A 942 16.03 21.28 -19.28
N LEU A 943 15.26 20.92 -18.26
CA LEU A 943 13.98 21.54 -17.92
C LEU A 943 14.17 23.05 -17.76
N ARG A 944 13.56 23.85 -18.64
CA ARG A 944 13.56 25.32 -18.55
C ARG A 944 12.34 25.78 -17.76
N PHE A 945 12.55 26.70 -16.82
CA PHE A 945 11.52 27.28 -15.97
C PHE A 945 11.48 28.80 -16.19
N PRO A 946 10.31 29.46 -15.97
CA PRO A 946 10.21 30.91 -16.11
C PRO A 946 11.10 31.63 -15.08
N ASP A 947 11.63 32.80 -15.44
CA ASP A 947 12.52 33.61 -14.58
C ASP A 947 11.79 34.13 -13.33
N THR A 948 10.53 34.52 -13.49
CA THR A 948 9.65 35.00 -12.42
C THR A 948 8.61 33.95 -12.06
N GLY A 949 8.51 33.59 -10.77
CA GLY A 949 7.52 32.63 -10.29
C GLY A 949 6.18 33.24 -9.96
N ARG A 950 5.16 32.38 -9.90
CA ARG A 950 3.81 32.71 -9.43
C ARG A 950 3.61 32.07 -8.06
N ARG A 951 2.93 32.78 -7.15
CA ARG A 951 2.58 32.22 -5.83
C ARG A 951 1.41 31.22 -5.97
N ILE A 952 1.64 29.97 -5.54
CA ILE A 952 0.68 28.85 -5.65
C ILE A 952 -0.07 28.61 -4.31
N GLY A 953 0.39 29.20 -3.21
CA GLY A 953 -0.18 28.99 -1.87
C GLY A 953 -1.40 29.87 -1.51
N VAL A 954 -2.24 29.36 -0.60
CA VAL A 954 -3.21 30.15 0.17
C VAL A 954 -2.51 30.69 1.41
N SER A 955 -2.79 31.93 1.82
CA SER A 955 -2.23 32.54 3.03
C SER A 955 -2.37 31.60 4.24
N THR A 956 -1.23 31.24 4.85
CA THR A 956 -1.20 30.43 6.08
C THR A 956 -1.94 31.14 7.21
N ASP A 957 -1.87 32.46 7.26
CA ASP A 957 -2.60 33.28 8.24
C ASP A 957 -4.12 33.13 8.07
N ALA A 958 -4.60 33.09 6.81
CA ALA A 958 -6.02 32.89 6.54
C ALA A 958 -6.50 31.49 6.97
N ALA A 959 -5.73 30.43 6.66
CA ALA A 959 -6.05 29.07 7.06
C ALA A 959 -5.98 28.88 8.58
N GLN A 960 -5.00 29.50 9.24
CA GLN A 960 -4.88 29.50 10.70
C GLN A 960 -6.03 30.26 11.36
N ALA A 961 -6.46 31.39 10.78
CA ALA A 961 -7.62 32.12 11.25
C ALA A 961 -8.91 31.29 11.13
N ASP A 962 -9.09 30.54 10.05
CA ASP A 962 -10.23 29.63 9.89
C ASP A 962 -10.16 28.46 10.89
N TRP A 963 -8.97 27.89 11.11
CA TRP A 963 -8.78 26.86 12.13
C TRP A 963 -9.09 27.38 13.53
N ASN A 964 -8.60 28.58 13.88
CA ASN A 964 -8.88 29.25 15.15
C ASN A 964 -10.37 29.50 15.32
N HIS A 965 -11.05 29.98 14.26
CA HIS A 965 -12.49 30.20 14.23
C HIS A 965 -13.26 28.92 14.58
N TYR A 966 -13.04 27.84 13.84
CA TYR A 966 -13.75 26.58 14.07
C TYR A 966 -13.43 25.95 15.43
N THR A 967 -12.18 26.08 15.90
CA THR A 967 -11.78 25.57 17.21
C THR A 967 -12.42 26.38 18.34
N ASN A 968 -12.48 27.71 18.22
CA ASN A 968 -13.16 28.57 19.19
C ASN A 968 -14.66 28.28 19.22
N TRP A 969 -15.28 28.15 18.05
CA TRP A 969 -16.67 27.78 17.92
C TRP A 969 -16.96 26.42 18.58
N TYR A 970 -16.10 25.43 18.37
CA TYR A 970 -16.24 24.12 19.02
C TYR A 970 -16.13 24.22 20.55
N ARG A 971 -15.17 25.00 21.08
CA ARG A 971 -15.07 25.22 22.54
C ARG A 971 -16.34 25.86 23.11
N GLN A 972 -16.97 26.78 22.37
CA GLN A 972 -18.25 27.36 22.79
C GLN A 972 -19.38 26.34 22.80
N LEU A 973 -19.46 25.51 21.75
CA LEU A 973 -20.40 24.39 21.69
C LEU A 973 -20.23 23.47 22.91
N VAL A 974 -19.00 23.05 23.23
CA VAL A 974 -18.70 22.20 24.39
C VAL A 974 -19.15 22.87 25.69
N ARG A 975 -18.79 24.15 25.92
CA ARG A 975 -19.22 24.89 27.12
C ARG A 975 -20.75 24.98 27.26
N ARG A 976 -21.46 25.23 26.16
CA ARG A 976 -22.93 25.35 26.17
C ARG A 976 -23.61 23.98 26.39
N LEU A 977 -23.03 22.92 25.85
CA LEU A 977 -23.45 21.54 26.12
C LEU A 977 -23.27 21.20 27.61
N GLU A 978 -22.13 21.55 28.21
CA GLU A 978 -21.85 21.33 29.63
C GLU A 978 -22.79 22.08 30.57
N GLN A 979 -23.14 23.33 30.26
CA GLN A 979 -24.15 24.11 30.99
C GLN A 979 -25.53 23.42 31.02
N ARG A 980 -25.80 22.54 30.05
CA ARG A 980 -27.03 21.74 29.96
C ARG A 980 -26.80 20.27 30.34
N TYR A 981 -25.75 19.99 31.12
CA TYR A 981 -25.38 18.67 31.66
C TYR A 981 -24.93 17.64 30.62
N TRP A 982 -24.65 18.03 29.38
CA TRP A 982 -24.02 17.14 28.39
C TRP A 982 -22.49 17.14 28.55
N SER A 983 -21.84 16.04 28.20
CA SER A 983 -20.38 15.88 28.27
C SER A 983 -19.86 15.02 27.12
N ILE A 984 -18.63 15.24 26.68
CA ILE A 984 -17.99 14.40 25.67
C ILE A 984 -17.11 13.34 26.37
N ARG A 985 -17.22 12.08 25.96
CA ARG A 985 -16.47 10.95 26.56
C ARG A 985 -15.02 10.94 26.03
N GLY A 986 -14.04 11.17 26.91
CA GLY A 986 -12.59 11.24 26.57
C GLY A 986 -11.91 12.49 27.18
N GLU A 987 -10.59 12.63 27.05
CA GLU A 987 -9.83 13.80 27.54
C GLU A 987 -10.43 15.11 26.98
N SER A 988 -10.77 16.03 27.88
CA SER A 988 -11.96 16.88 27.79
C SER A 988 -11.80 18.22 27.07
N ASP A 989 -10.88 18.39 26.11
CA ASP A 989 -10.73 19.69 25.40
C ASP A 989 -10.23 19.60 23.94
N GLU A 990 -9.89 18.41 23.44
CA GLU A 990 -9.36 18.27 22.08
C GLU A 990 -10.45 18.05 21.02
N LEU A 991 -10.39 18.83 19.93
CA LEU A 991 -11.27 18.69 18.77
C LEU A 991 -11.01 17.34 18.08
N THR A 992 -11.91 16.39 18.31
CA THR A 992 -11.90 15.10 17.61
C THR A 992 -12.95 15.05 16.52
N ARG A 993 -12.66 14.31 15.45
CA ARG A 993 -13.60 14.16 14.33
C ARG A 993 -14.87 13.40 14.75
N ASN A 994 -14.68 12.35 15.54
CA ASN A 994 -15.75 11.51 16.07
C ASN A 994 -15.70 11.58 17.60
N ALA A 995 -16.85 11.87 18.21
CA ALA A 995 -16.96 12.01 19.65
C ALA A 995 -18.28 11.41 20.15
N THR A 996 -18.29 10.90 21.39
CA THR A 996 -19.53 10.45 22.03
C THR A 996 -19.98 11.49 23.04
N LEU A 997 -21.17 12.06 22.80
CA LEU A 997 -21.87 12.97 23.69
C LEU A 997 -22.74 12.18 24.66
N VAL A 998 -22.62 12.44 25.96
CA VAL A 998 -23.30 11.74 27.05
C VAL A 998 -23.97 12.75 27.97
N LEU A 999 -25.24 12.54 28.29
CA LEU A 999 -25.97 13.34 29.27
C LEU A 999 -25.61 12.87 30.69
N LYS A 1000 -25.03 13.74 31.52
CA LYS A 1000 -24.64 13.40 32.90
C LYS A 1000 -25.88 12.93 33.69
N GLY A 1001 -25.78 11.73 34.29
CA GLY A 1001 -26.83 11.14 35.11
C GLY A 1001 -27.98 10.45 34.33
N GLN A 1002 -27.90 10.33 33.00
CA GLN A 1002 -28.86 9.57 32.19
C GLN A 1002 -28.16 8.65 31.20
N ALA A 1003 -28.83 7.57 30.76
CA ALA A 1003 -28.32 6.64 29.74
C ALA A 1003 -28.42 7.19 28.29
N ARG A 1004 -28.61 8.50 28.11
CA ARG A 1004 -28.72 9.11 26.78
C ARG A 1004 -27.34 9.43 26.22
N GLN A 1005 -27.04 8.88 25.04
CA GLN A 1005 -25.79 9.09 24.31
C GLN A 1005 -26.05 9.39 22.84
N HIS A 1006 -25.25 10.28 22.26
CA HIS A 1006 -25.22 10.59 20.83
C HIS A 1006 -23.79 10.48 20.32
N GLU A 1007 -23.60 10.06 19.08
CA GLU A 1007 -22.33 10.20 18.39
C GLU A 1007 -22.33 11.47 17.56
N ILE A 1008 -21.22 12.20 17.59
CA ILE A 1008 -20.97 13.43 16.84
C ILE A 1008 -19.91 13.09 15.79
N GLU A 1009 -20.22 13.32 14.51
CA GLU A 1009 -19.28 13.22 13.40
C GLU A 1009 -19.11 14.58 12.70
N TRP A 1010 -17.87 15.02 12.54
CA TRP A 1010 -17.52 16.13 11.67
C TRP A 1010 -17.23 15.68 10.23
N SER A 1011 -17.78 16.42 9.27
CA SER A 1011 -17.50 16.26 7.85
C SER A 1011 -17.43 17.62 7.15
N PHE A 1012 -16.77 17.70 6.00
CA PHE A 1012 -16.74 18.91 5.17
C PHE A 1012 -17.51 18.65 3.87
N ASP A 1013 -18.56 19.42 3.61
CA ASP A 1013 -19.26 19.39 2.32
C ASP A 1013 -18.69 20.48 1.43
N ALA A 1014 -18.01 20.04 0.38
CA ALA A 1014 -17.25 20.91 -0.49
C ALA A 1014 -18.12 21.68 -1.51
N ALA A 1015 -19.39 21.29 -1.70
CA ALA A 1015 -20.34 22.03 -2.53
C ALA A 1015 -20.92 23.21 -1.73
N LEU A 1016 -21.23 22.99 -0.46
CA LEU A 1016 -21.63 24.06 0.47
C LEU A 1016 -20.44 24.92 0.92
N GLY A 1017 -19.22 24.34 0.92
CA GLY A 1017 -18.01 24.96 1.44
C GLY A 1017 -18.04 25.11 2.96
N ARG A 1018 -18.53 24.08 3.67
CA ARG A 1018 -18.79 24.15 5.11
C ARG A 1018 -18.53 22.83 5.82
N TYR A 1019 -18.21 22.95 7.10
CA TYR A 1019 -18.28 21.83 8.03
C TYR A 1019 -19.72 21.53 8.43
N ILE A 1020 -19.98 20.25 8.59
CA ILE A 1020 -21.26 19.69 9.01
C ILE A 1020 -21.01 18.79 10.19
N ILE A 1021 -21.73 19.04 11.27
CA ILE A 1021 -21.80 18.15 12.41
C ILE A 1021 -23.04 17.29 12.27
N THR A 1022 -22.86 15.97 12.27
CA THR A 1022 -23.96 15.00 12.26
C THR A 1022 -24.05 14.35 13.62
N LEU A 1023 -25.23 14.40 14.25
CA LEU A 1023 -25.53 13.70 15.50
C LEU A 1023 -26.43 12.50 15.25
N SER A 1024 -26.07 11.35 15.83
CA SER A 1024 -26.93 10.16 15.86
C SER A 1024 -28.08 10.34 16.87
N SER A 1025 -29.16 9.56 16.76
CA SER A 1025 -30.33 9.64 17.66
C SER A 1025 -30.41 8.44 18.64
N PRO A 1026 -30.58 8.65 19.98
CA PRO A 1026 -30.76 7.62 21.02
C PRO A 1026 -32.17 7.01 21.06
N PRO A 1027 -32.44 5.89 21.79
CA PRO A 1027 -31.66 5.35 22.95
C PRO A 1027 -31.21 3.88 22.84
N TRP A 1028 -30.02 3.53 23.33
CA TRP A 1028 -29.63 2.11 23.54
C TRP A 1028 -28.91 1.87 24.89
N PRO A 1029 -28.94 0.62 25.40
CA PRO A 1029 -28.30 0.20 26.65
C PRO A 1029 -26.77 0.15 26.54
N SER A 1030 -26.10 0.11 27.70
CA SER A 1030 -24.67 0.36 27.93
C SER A 1030 -23.63 -0.52 27.22
N ASP A 1031 -24.04 -1.53 26.44
CA ASP A 1031 -23.12 -2.59 25.95
C ASP A 1031 -23.03 -2.71 24.42
N THR A 1032 -23.43 -1.70 23.64
CA THR A 1032 -23.35 -1.76 22.16
C THR A 1032 -22.17 -0.95 21.64
N ILE A 1033 -21.15 -1.62 21.07
CA ILE A 1033 -20.03 -0.97 20.38
C ILE A 1033 -20.42 -0.70 18.92
N PHE A 1034 -20.26 0.55 18.48
CA PHE A 1034 -20.46 0.99 17.10
C PHE A 1034 -19.14 0.88 16.32
N THR A 1035 -19.12 0.15 15.20
CA THR A 1035 -17.98 0.13 14.26
C THR A 1035 -18.45 0.28 12.83
N GLY A 1036 -17.91 1.27 12.11
CA GLY A 1036 -17.88 1.25 10.64
C GLY A 1036 -19.08 1.85 9.89
N GLY A 1037 -19.77 2.85 10.43
CA GLY A 1037 -20.63 3.74 9.65
C GLY A 1037 -21.83 3.09 8.94
N LYS A 1038 -22.31 1.94 9.42
CA LYS A 1038 -23.51 1.26 8.89
C LYS A 1038 -24.73 1.62 9.75
N ARG A 1039 -25.78 2.14 9.10
CA ARG A 1039 -26.97 2.76 9.72
C ARG A 1039 -28.17 1.81 9.72
N TRP A 1040 -28.43 1.03 10.78
CA TRP A 1040 -29.70 0.28 10.89
C TRP A 1040 -30.09 -0.03 12.35
N HIS A 1041 -31.41 -0.14 12.63
CA HIS A 1041 -31.98 -0.94 13.73
C HIS A 1041 -33.27 -1.64 13.30
N THR A 1042 -33.49 -2.85 13.84
CA THR A 1042 -34.71 -3.65 13.69
C THR A 1042 -35.49 -3.59 15.01
N VAL A 1043 -36.73 -3.09 14.99
CA VAL A 1043 -37.64 -3.13 16.16
C VAL A 1043 -38.89 -3.87 15.73
N GLU A 1044 -39.21 -4.98 16.42
CA GLU A 1044 -40.45 -5.75 16.21
C GLU A 1044 -40.76 -6.11 14.74
N LYS A 1045 -39.72 -6.51 13.98
CA LYS A 1045 -39.76 -6.84 12.54
C LYS A 1045 -39.88 -5.66 11.57
N GLU A 1046 -40.00 -4.42 12.05
CA GLU A 1046 -39.91 -3.22 11.22
C GLU A 1046 -38.48 -2.65 11.22
N ARG A 1047 -37.95 -2.35 10.03
CA ARG A 1047 -36.69 -1.61 9.88
C ARG A 1047 -37.00 -0.11 9.88
N ARG A 1048 -36.43 0.64 10.81
CA ARG A 1048 -36.63 2.10 10.90
C ARG A 1048 -35.36 2.87 10.53
N LEU A 1049 -35.54 3.98 9.81
CA LEU A 1049 -34.47 4.93 9.47
C LEU A 1049 -33.97 5.62 10.76
N GLN A 1050 -32.66 5.70 10.95
CA GLN A 1050 -32.07 6.49 12.03
C GLN A 1050 -32.31 7.99 11.71
N SER A 1051 -33.01 8.71 12.58
CA SER A 1051 -33.13 10.17 12.47
C SER A 1051 -31.78 10.79 12.83
N PHE A 1052 -31.31 11.73 12.02
CA PHE A 1052 -30.07 12.47 12.28
C PHE A 1052 -30.38 13.94 12.43
N VAL A 1053 -29.69 14.58 13.38
CA VAL A 1053 -29.65 16.03 13.49
C VAL A 1053 -28.37 16.48 12.81
N ARG A 1054 -28.47 17.39 11.84
CA ARG A 1054 -27.32 17.92 11.11
C ARG A 1054 -27.21 19.41 11.36
N LEU A 1055 -26.03 19.89 11.69
CA LEU A 1055 -25.75 21.30 11.98
C LEU A 1055 -24.71 21.81 10.99
N LEU A 1056 -25.05 22.90 10.29
CA LEU A 1056 -24.08 23.63 9.47
C LEU A 1056 -23.25 24.54 10.37
N VAL A 1057 -21.94 24.31 10.40
CA VAL A 1057 -21.02 25.15 11.19
C VAL A 1057 -20.81 26.48 10.46
N PRO A 1058 -20.94 27.63 11.15
CA PRO A 1058 -20.78 28.94 10.53
C PRO A 1058 -19.34 29.15 10.05
N THR A 1059 -19.19 29.77 8.87
CA THR A 1059 -17.86 30.17 8.37
C THR A 1059 -17.34 31.39 9.12
N ARG A 1060 -16.04 31.68 9.04
CA ARG A 1060 -15.45 32.87 9.68
C ARG A 1060 -16.16 34.18 9.31
N ASP A 1061 -16.57 34.33 8.05
CA ASP A 1061 -17.28 35.52 7.55
C ASP A 1061 -18.70 35.68 8.14
N GLU A 1062 -19.23 34.65 8.79
CA GLU A 1062 -20.55 34.64 9.43
C GLU A 1062 -20.48 34.78 10.96
N GLY A 1063 -19.26 34.78 11.52
CA GLY A 1063 -19.05 34.88 12.97
C GLY A 1063 -19.37 33.58 13.73
N GLU A 1064 -19.46 33.68 15.05
CA GLU A 1064 -19.56 32.52 15.95
C GLU A 1064 -21.01 32.00 16.13
N ASP A 1065 -22.02 32.78 15.75
CA ASP A 1065 -23.41 32.37 15.56
C ASP A 1065 -23.99 31.44 16.66
N GLU A 1066 -24.22 32.01 17.85
CA GLU A 1066 -24.75 31.28 19.03
C GLU A 1066 -26.11 30.61 18.79
N ALA A 1067 -26.92 31.15 17.87
CA ALA A 1067 -28.24 30.61 17.54
C ALA A 1067 -28.17 29.17 17.01
N ALA A 1068 -27.13 28.83 16.25
CA ALA A 1068 -26.93 27.48 15.71
C ALA A 1068 -26.70 26.45 16.84
N ILE A 1069 -25.99 26.86 17.89
CA ILE A 1069 -25.72 26.06 19.09
C ILE A 1069 -27.00 25.90 19.92
N ASP A 1070 -27.76 26.99 20.10
CA ASP A 1070 -29.00 26.97 20.87
C ASP A 1070 -30.06 26.09 20.20
N SER A 1071 -30.19 26.13 18.86
CA SER A 1071 -31.06 25.22 18.10
C SER A 1071 -30.66 23.76 18.27
N LEU A 1072 -29.36 23.44 18.26
CA LEU A 1072 -28.89 22.09 18.53
C LEU A 1072 -29.27 21.63 19.94
N ILE A 1073 -29.07 22.46 20.95
CA ILE A 1073 -29.41 22.17 22.34
C ILE A 1073 -30.92 21.96 22.51
N ASN A 1074 -31.74 22.79 21.87
CA ASN A 1074 -33.20 22.66 21.89
C ASN A 1074 -33.67 21.33 21.28
N VAL A 1075 -33.07 20.93 20.14
CA VAL A 1075 -33.37 19.63 19.52
C VAL A 1075 -32.91 18.47 20.40
N LEU A 1076 -31.73 18.57 21.04
CA LEU A 1076 -31.25 17.57 22.01
C LEU A 1076 -32.16 17.47 23.25
N ALA A 1077 -32.83 18.56 23.63
CA ALA A 1077 -33.83 18.57 24.68
C ALA A 1077 -35.19 17.97 24.26
N GLY A 1078 -35.37 17.64 22.97
CA GLY A 1078 -36.59 17.06 22.41
C GLY A 1078 -37.60 18.08 21.89
N ASN A 1079 -37.23 19.36 21.79
CA ASN A 1079 -38.10 20.41 21.24
C ASN A 1079 -38.03 20.42 19.71
N ALA A 1080 -39.18 20.62 19.06
CA ALA A 1080 -39.23 20.84 17.62
C ALA A 1080 -38.91 22.32 17.28
N PRO A 1081 -38.23 22.60 16.15
CA PRO A 1081 -38.02 23.98 15.68
C PRO A 1081 -39.36 24.70 15.43
N GLU A 1082 -39.48 25.93 15.92
CA GLU A 1082 -40.67 26.77 15.70
C GLU A 1082 -40.66 27.40 14.30
N THR A 1083 -41.82 27.70 13.73
CA THR A 1083 -41.89 28.38 12.41
C THR A 1083 -41.38 29.82 12.52
N ASN A 1084 -40.53 30.24 11.59
CA ASN A 1084 -40.01 31.61 11.58
C ASN A 1084 -41.02 32.55 10.88
N THR A 1085 -41.66 33.43 11.65
CA THR A 1085 -42.68 34.37 11.13
C THR A 1085 -42.11 35.46 10.22
N ASN A 1086 -40.79 35.68 10.23
CA ASN A 1086 -40.09 36.65 9.37
C ASN A 1086 -39.29 35.97 8.25
N ALA A 1087 -39.54 34.68 7.97
CA ALA A 1087 -38.80 33.92 6.97
C ALA A 1087 -38.89 34.54 5.56
N GLN A 1088 -40.02 35.17 5.22
CA GLN A 1088 -40.17 35.88 3.96
C GLN A 1088 -39.13 36.99 3.79
N GLU A 1089 -38.99 37.90 4.75
CA GLU A 1089 -38.00 38.98 4.70
C GLU A 1089 -36.56 38.43 4.62
N LEU A 1090 -36.26 37.37 5.37
CA LEU A 1090 -34.93 36.77 5.43
C LEU A 1090 -34.51 36.05 4.13
N TRP A 1091 -35.42 35.32 3.48
CA TRP A 1091 -35.09 34.45 2.34
C TRP A 1091 -35.41 35.08 0.99
N ASN A 1092 -36.25 36.10 0.92
CA ASN A 1092 -36.75 36.63 -0.36
C ASN A 1092 -35.63 37.05 -1.32
N ASP A 1093 -34.61 37.77 -0.83
CA ASP A 1093 -33.49 38.20 -1.67
C ASP A 1093 -32.68 37.00 -2.22
N SER A 1094 -32.50 35.99 -1.38
CA SER A 1094 -31.73 34.78 -1.73
C SER A 1094 -32.48 33.94 -2.77
N LEU A 1095 -33.78 33.74 -2.59
CA LEU A 1095 -34.62 32.97 -3.51
C LEU A 1095 -34.85 33.71 -4.83
N THR A 1096 -35.07 35.02 -4.78
CA THR A 1096 -35.23 35.88 -5.98
C THR A 1096 -33.97 35.89 -6.82
N ALA A 1097 -32.78 35.87 -6.20
CA ALA A 1097 -31.51 35.77 -6.92
C ALA A 1097 -31.32 34.42 -7.66
N ILE A 1098 -32.02 33.36 -7.26
CA ILE A 1098 -32.02 32.07 -7.95
C ILE A 1098 -33.05 32.05 -9.08
N SER A 1099 -34.26 32.56 -8.79
CA SER A 1099 -35.39 32.53 -9.71
C SER A 1099 -36.07 33.90 -9.79
N PRO A 1100 -35.55 34.85 -10.60
CA PRO A 1100 -36.09 36.21 -10.67
C PRO A 1100 -37.55 36.20 -11.15
N GLY A 1101 -38.48 36.63 -10.27
CA GLY A 1101 -39.92 36.62 -10.55
C GLY A 1101 -40.61 35.25 -10.54
N GLY A 1102 -39.90 34.19 -10.10
CA GLY A 1102 -40.39 32.81 -10.09
C GLY A 1102 -40.53 32.18 -8.70
N VAL A 1103 -40.52 33.00 -7.64
CA VAL A 1103 -40.68 32.56 -6.24
C VAL A 1103 -42.15 32.70 -5.83
N GLU A 1104 -42.75 31.61 -5.38
CA GLU A 1104 -44.13 31.54 -4.88
C GLU A 1104 -44.10 31.29 -3.36
N TRP A 1105 -44.52 32.28 -2.57
CA TRP A 1105 -44.69 32.12 -1.12
C TRP A 1105 -46.04 31.47 -0.82
N LEU A 1106 -46.00 30.28 -0.21
CA LEU A 1106 -47.17 29.45 0.11
C LEU A 1106 -47.69 29.70 1.54
N SER A 1107 -46.81 30.16 2.43
CA SER A 1107 -47.08 30.68 3.78
C SER A 1107 -45.91 31.53 4.24
N ASP A 1108 -46.01 32.21 5.39
CA ASP A 1108 -44.95 33.09 5.93
C ASP A 1108 -43.58 32.39 6.10
N HIS A 1109 -43.56 31.05 6.20
CA HIS A 1109 -42.37 30.23 6.41
C HIS A 1109 -42.11 29.18 5.30
N LYS A 1110 -42.87 29.21 4.20
CA LYS A 1110 -42.79 28.23 3.11
C LYS A 1110 -42.77 28.91 1.74
N ALA A 1111 -41.72 28.67 0.97
CA ALA A 1111 -41.58 29.17 -0.39
C ALA A 1111 -41.31 28.03 -1.39
N SER A 1112 -41.78 28.18 -2.61
CA SER A 1112 -41.53 27.29 -3.74
C SER A 1112 -40.90 28.08 -4.88
N LEU A 1113 -39.86 27.53 -5.52
CA LEU A 1113 -39.18 28.15 -6.65
C LEU A 1113 -38.71 27.11 -7.66
N THR A 1114 -38.33 27.58 -8.85
CA THR A 1114 -37.72 26.73 -9.88
C THR A 1114 -36.24 27.06 -10.04
N VAL A 1115 -35.39 26.05 -9.86
CA VAL A 1115 -33.93 26.11 -10.05
C VAL A 1115 -33.60 25.59 -11.45
N ARG A 1116 -32.81 26.32 -12.24
CA ARG A 1116 -32.42 25.94 -13.62
C ARG A 1116 -30.96 25.48 -13.68
N ARG A 1117 -30.70 24.42 -14.46
CA ARG A 1117 -29.34 23.92 -14.77
C ARG A 1117 -29.25 23.53 -16.23
N GLY A 1118 -28.46 24.26 -17.02
CA GLY A 1118 -28.39 24.05 -18.46
C GLY A 1118 -29.78 24.16 -19.09
N VAL A 1119 -30.27 23.07 -19.68
CA VAL A 1119 -31.59 22.99 -20.34
C VAL A 1119 -32.71 22.51 -19.39
N ARG A 1120 -32.39 22.04 -18.18
CA ARG A 1120 -33.34 21.41 -17.24
C ARG A 1120 -33.77 22.37 -16.12
N SER A 1121 -34.95 22.14 -15.54
CA SER A 1121 -35.51 22.94 -14.46
C SER A 1121 -36.20 22.10 -13.39
N HIS A 1122 -35.92 22.39 -12.12
CA HIS A 1122 -36.37 21.61 -10.96
C HIS A 1122 -37.11 22.45 -9.95
N ARG A 1123 -38.22 21.91 -9.43
CA ARG A 1123 -39.00 22.59 -8.38
C ARG A 1123 -38.41 22.29 -7.02
N VAL A 1124 -38.06 23.32 -6.28
CA VAL A 1124 -37.54 23.24 -4.90
C VAL A 1124 -38.50 23.98 -3.98
N THR A 1125 -38.84 23.37 -2.85
CA THR A 1125 -39.63 23.96 -1.76
C THR A 1125 -38.73 24.16 -0.55
N VAL A 1126 -38.72 25.37 0.00
CA VAL A 1126 -37.96 25.76 1.19
C VAL A 1126 -38.93 25.99 2.34
N TYR A 1127 -38.66 25.35 3.48
CA TYR A 1127 -39.34 25.54 4.75
C TYR A 1127 -38.32 26.14 5.72
N ALA A 1128 -38.57 27.35 6.20
CA ALA A 1128 -37.68 28.08 7.10
C ALA A 1128 -38.27 28.11 8.51
N TYR A 1129 -37.54 27.56 9.46
CA TYR A 1129 -37.89 27.54 10.88
C TYR A 1129 -36.89 28.43 11.64
N ASP A 1130 -37.17 28.70 12.91
CA ASP A 1130 -36.23 29.41 13.76
C ASP A 1130 -35.01 28.53 14.05
N GLY A 1131 -33.88 28.94 13.48
CA GLY A 1131 -32.61 28.19 13.53
C GLY A 1131 -32.59 26.84 12.81
N SER A 1132 -33.52 26.58 11.88
CA SER A 1132 -33.40 25.43 10.97
C SER A 1132 -34.04 25.66 9.61
N VAL A 1133 -33.55 24.95 8.61
CA VAL A 1133 -34.11 24.99 7.25
C VAL A 1133 -34.24 23.59 6.69
N ARG A 1134 -35.38 23.36 6.05
CA ARG A 1134 -35.62 22.18 5.24
C ARG A 1134 -35.85 22.61 3.80
N ALA A 1135 -34.95 22.25 2.91
CA ALA A 1135 -35.10 22.45 1.48
C ALA A 1135 -35.34 21.10 0.80
N VAL A 1136 -36.35 21.03 -0.06
CA VAL A 1136 -36.84 19.78 -0.68
C VAL A 1136 -37.01 19.99 -2.18
N GLY A 1137 -36.21 19.27 -2.97
CA GLY A 1137 -36.34 19.21 -4.42
C GLY A 1137 -37.23 18.03 -4.83
N VAL A 1138 -38.10 18.25 -5.80
CA VAL A 1138 -38.91 17.19 -6.39
C VAL A 1138 -38.03 16.35 -7.31
N VAL A 1139 -37.95 15.05 -7.04
CA VAL A 1139 -37.26 14.06 -7.91
C VAL A 1139 -38.26 13.42 -8.87
N ALA A 1140 -39.48 13.13 -8.41
CA ALA A 1140 -40.57 12.67 -9.24
C ALA A 1140 -41.90 13.10 -8.63
N LYS A 1141 -42.81 13.66 -9.43
CA LYS A 1141 -44.12 14.11 -8.91
C LYS A 1141 -45.02 12.94 -8.48
N GLU A 1142 -44.92 11.82 -9.20
CA GLU A 1142 -45.65 10.57 -8.94
C GLU A 1142 -44.71 9.39 -9.25
N LEU A 1143 -44.78 8.30 -8.50
CA LEU A 1143 -43.96 7.10 -8.74
C LEU A 1143 -44.15 6.52 -10.16
N ALA A 1144 -45.34 6.67 -10.74
CA ALA A 1144 -45.62 6.28 -12.11
C ALA A 1144 -44.74 7.02 -13.14
N SER A 1145 -44.27 8.23 -12.83
CA SER A 1145 -43.38 9.01 -13.71
C SER A 1145 -41.94 8.49 -13.76
N LEU A 1146 -41.55 7.58 -12.87
CA LEU A 1146 -40.21 6.96 -12.84
C LEU A 1146 -40.02 5.87 -13.92
N GLY A 1147 -41.08 5.51 -14.64
CA GLY A 1147 -41.03 4.55 -15.76
C GLY A 1147 -40.76 3.10 -15.34
N HIS A 1148 -40.51 2.24 -16.33
CA HIS A 1148 -40.37 0.80 -16.14
C HIS A 1148 -38.99 0.43 -15.57
N ARG A 1149 -38.93 -0.11 -14.34
CA ARG A 1149 -37.70 -0.66 -13.73
C ARG A 1149 -37.89 -2.11 -13.35
N SER A 1150 -36.98 -2.99 -13.82
CA SER A 1150 -37.04 -4.43 -13.53
C SER A 1150 -37.00 -4.75 -12.03
N ASP A 1151 -36.43 -3.84 -11.25
CA ASP A 1151 -36.10 -4.06 -9.84
C ASP A 1151 -37.26 -3.64 -8.91
N TRP A 1152 -38.27 -2.91 -9.42
CA TRP A 1152 -39.44 -2.42 -8.67
C TRP A 1152 -40.79 -2.91 -9.23
N GLY A 1153 -40.81 -3.69 -10.31
CA GLY A 1153 -42.04 -4.01 -11.05
C GLY A 1153 -42.61 -2.81 -11.82
N ASN A 1154 -43.79 -2.98 -12.44
CA ASN A 1154 -44.44 -1.90 -13.18
C ASN A 1154 -45.94 -1.77 -12.83
N PRO A 1155 -46.42 -0.59 -12.40
CA PRO A 1155 -45.65 0.57 -11.89
C PRO A 1155 -44.88 0.22 -10.60
N PRO A 1156 -43.82 0.97 -10.22
CA PRO A 1156 -43.03 0.63 -9.04
C PRO A 1156 -43.90 0.69 -7.79
N PHE A 1157 -43.95 -0.41 -7.03
CA PHE A 1157 -44.74 -0.44 -5.81
C PHE A 1157 -44.13 0.49 -4.76
N ARG A 1158 -44.99 1.16 -4.00
CA ARG A 1158 -44.58 2.09 -2.95
C ARG A 1158 -43.60 1.45 -1.96
N GLU A 1159 -43.74 0.15 -1.67
CA GLU A 1159 -42.85 -0.57 -0.76
C GLU A 1159 -41.44 -0.77 -1.32
N ASP A 1160 -41.31 -1.12 -2.61
CA ASP A 1160 -40.00 -1.32 -3.26
C ASP A 1160 -39.19 -0.02 -3.30
N VAL A 1161 -39.86 1.11 -3.57
CA VAL A 1161 -39.21 2.43 -3.58
C VAL A 1161 -38.85 2.88 -2.16
N LYS A 1162 -39.66 2.54 -1.15
CA LYS A 1162 -39.30 2.75 0.26
C LYS A 1162 -38.05 1.96 0.64
N GLU A 1163 -37.96 0.69 0.25
CA GLU A 1163 -36.79 -0.14 0.52
C GLU A 1163 -35.54 0.38 -0.21
N TRP A 1164 -35.69 0.82 -1.46
CA TRP A 1164 -34.59 1.41 -2.21
C TRP A 1164 -34.10 2.75 -1.64
N THR A 1165 -35.02 3.69 -1.36
CA THR A 1165 -34.65 5.00 -0.75
C THR A 1165 -33.96 4.79 0.60
N PHE A 1166 -34.42 3.81 1.37
CA PHE A 1166 -33.80 3.35 2.60
C PHE A 1166 -32.35 2.88 2.39
N HIS A 1167 -32.05 2.11 1.34
CA HIS A 1167 -30.67 1.74 0.99
C HIS A 1167 -29.84 2.90 0.45
N ALA A 1168 -30.40 3.75 -0.42
CA ALA A 1168 -29.72 4.89 -1.03
C ALA A 1168 -29.29 5.93 0.01
N ASN A 1169 -30.14 6.17 1.01
CA ASN A 1169 -29.89 7.12 2.10
C ASN A 1169 -28.67 6.78 2.95
N ASN A 1170 -28.24 5.52 2.98
CA ASN A 1170 -27.05 5.11 3.74
C ASN A 1170 -25.75 5.61 3.12
N GLY A 1171 -25.72 5.81 1.81
CA GLY A 1171 -24.55 6.33 1.11
C GLY A 1171 -24.46 7.86 1.11
N LEU A 1172 -25.50 8.56 1.56
CA LEU A 1172 -25.57 10.02 1.48
C LEU A 1172 -24.82 10.69 2.64
N PRO A 1173 -23.78 11.50 2.36
CA PRO A 1173 -23.10 12.29 3.39
C PRO A 1173 -24.02 13.39 3.94
N LEU A 1174 -24.84 14.00 3.06
CA LEU A 1174 -25.81 15.04 3.41
C LEU A 1174 -27.10 14.88 2.59
N GLY A 1175 -28.23 15.07 3.24
CA GLY A 1175 -29.56 14.96 2.66
C GLY A 1175 -30.23 13.61 2.90
N TYR A 1176 -31.39 13.42 2.28
CA TYR A 1176 -32.20 12.20 2.31
C TYR A 1176 -33.13 12.17 1.09
N LEU A 1177 -33.48 10.96 0.65
CA LEU A 1177 -34.59 10.66 -0.26
C LEU A 1177 -35.80 10.20 0.55
N ASP A 1178 -36.98 10.66 0.19
CA ASP A 1178 -38.23 10.31 0.88
C ASP A 1178 -39.43 10.29 -0.07
N LEU A 1179 -40.50 9.58 0.32
CA LEU A 1179 -41.76 9.54 -0.40
C LEU A 1179 -42.78 10.49 0.24
N HIS A 1180 -43.19 11.49 -0.52
CA HIS A 1180 -44.21 12.47 -0.14
C HIS A 1180 -45.62 11.87 -0.18
N GLU A 1181 -46.59 12.53 0.47
CA GLU A 1181 -47.99 12.10 0.65
C GLU A 1181 -48.76 11.72 -0.64
N ARG A 1182 -48.32 12.15 -1.82
CA ARG A 1182 -48.95 11.84 -3.13
C ARG A 1182 -48.14 10.86 -3.99
N ASP A 1183 -47.40 9.94 -3.37
CA ASP A 1183 -46.46 9.04 -4.07
C ASP A 1183 -45.42 9.81 -4.90
N GLY A 1184 -45.04 11.02 -4.48
CA GLY A 1184 -43.95 11.78 -5.09
C GLY A 1184 -42.62 11.44 -4.44
N LEU A 1185 -41.57 11.23 -5.21
CA LEU A 1185 -40.21 11.05 -4.70
C LEU A 1185 -39.53 12.42 -4.56
N VAL A 1186 -38.90 12.67 -3.43
CA VAL A 1186 -38.21 13.94 -3.16
C VAL A 1186 -36.81 13.72 -2.60
N PHE A 1187 -35.92 14.66 -2.89
CA PHE A 1187 -34.63 14.78 -2.22
C PHE A 1187 -34.66 16.00 -1.30
N GLY A 1188 -34.39 15.80 -0.03
CA GLY A 1188 -34.40 16.86 0.97
C GLY A 1188 -33.06 17.02 1.69
N ILE A 1189 -32.75 18.25 2.06
CA ILE A 1189 -31.74 18.57 3.07
C ILE A 1189 -32.47 19.26 4.21
N HIS A 1190 -32.34 18.68 5.41
CA HIS A 1190 -32.78 19.29 6.66
C HIS A 1190 -31.55 19.51 7.53
N VAL A 1191 -31.31 20.77 7.89
CA VAL A 1191 -30.15 21.19 8.67
C VAL A 1191 -30.53 22.28 9.66
N LEU A 1192 -29.94 22.20 10.84
CA LEU A 1192 -29.86 23.30 11.80
C LEU A 1192 -28.83 24.31 11.28
N HIS A 1193 -29.13 25.58 11.48
CA HIS A 1193 -28.26 26.70 11.14
C HIS A 1193 -28.56 27.86 12.08
N GLY A 1194 -27.66 28.82 12.25
CA GLY A 1194 -28.04 30.10 12.85
C GLY A 1194 -28.28 31.15 11.77
N ALA A 1195 -27.28 31.96 11.42
CA ALA A 1195 -27.34 33.02 10.42
C ALA A 1195 -26.65 32.62 9.09
N LEU A 1196 -27.37 31.93 8.21
CA LEU A 1196 -26.88 31.70 6.84
C LEU A 1196 -26.82 33.02 6.07
N SER A 1197 -25.64 33.36 5.54
CA SER A 1197 -25.50 34.46 4.58
C SER A 1197 -26.38 34.26 3.34
N ILE A 1198 -26.68 35.35 2.61
CA ILE A 1198 -27.46 35.30 1.34
C ILE A 1198 -26.83 34.28 0.37
N SER A 1199 -25.50 34.30 0.25
CA SER A 1199 -24.77 33.36 -0.61
C SER A 1199 -24.88 31.90 -0.13
N ALA A 1200 -24.92 31.65 1.18
CA ALA A 1200 -25.06 30.30 1.73
C ALA A 1200 -26.47 29.74 1.52
N ARG A 1201 -27.49 30.57 1.77
CA ARG A 1201 -28.90 30.24 1.48
C ARG A 1201 -29.09 29.91 0.01
N LYS A 1202 -28.49 30.71 -0.87
CA LYS A 1202 -28.48 30.47 -2.31
C LYS A 1202 -27.88 29.10 -2.66
N ARG A 1203 -26.65 28.83 -2.22
CA ARG A 1203 -25.96 27.56 -2.49
C ARG A 1203 -26.72 26.35 -1.96
N LEU A 1204 -27.31 26.44 -0.77
CA LEU A 1204 -28.08 25.34 -0.19
C LEU A 1204 -29.27 24.96 -1.08
N VAL A 1205 -30.03 25.95 -1.55
CA VAL A 1205 -31.22 25.73 -2.39
C VAL A 1205 -30.83 25.24 -3.78
N GLU A 1206 -29.79 25.82 -4.37
CA GLU A 1206 -29.22 25.35 -5.65
C GLU A 1206 -28.74 23.91 -5.54
N GLU A 1207 -28.03 23.56 -4.46
CA GLU A 1207 -27.51 22.21 -4.22
C GLU A 1207 -28.62 21.17 -4.04
N VAL A 1208 -29.72 21.52 -3.35
CA VAL A 1208 -30.90 20.63 -3.25
C VAL A 1208 -31.54 20.41 -4.62
N GLY A 1209 -31.74 21.47 -5.40
CA GLY A 1209 -32.28 21.36 -6.75
C GLY A 1209 -31.37 20.53 -7.66
N TRP A 1210 -30.07 20.73 -7.53
CA TRP A 1210 -29.04 20.02 -8.28
C TRP A 1210 -28.97 18.53 -7.90
N ARG A 1211 -29.04 18.18 -6.60
CA ARG A 1211 -29.07 16.78 -6.16
C ARG A 1211 -30.36 16.09 -6.56
N ALA A 1212 -31.49 16.80 -6.50
CA ALA A 1212 -32.77 16.29 -6.98
C ALA A 1212 -32.74 16.00 -8.49
N ASP A 1213 -32.16 16.89 -9.31
CA ASP A 1213 -31.94 16.69 -10.75
C ASP A 1213 -31.13 15.43 -11.03
N VAL A 1214 -30.01 15.25 -10.32
CA VAL A 1214 -29.15 14.08 -10.50
C VAL A 1214 -29.87 12.79 -10.14
N TRP A 1215 -30.66 12.80 -9.07
CA TRP A 1215 -31.49 11.65 -8.71
C TRP A 1215 -32.61 11.42 -9.72
N GLU A 1216 -33.30 12.47 -10.19
CA GLU A 1216 -34.34 12.34 -11.21
C GLU A 1216 -33.74 11.76 -12.50
N ALA A 1217 -32.65 12.33 -13.01
CA ALA A 1217 -31.93 11.84 -14.18
C ALA A 1217 -31.48 10.38 -14.04
N SER A 1218 -31.00 10.00 -12.85
CA SER A 1218 -30.64 8.63 -12.53
C SER A 1218 -31.86 7.70 -12.46
N LEU A 1219 -33.06 8.23 -12.23
CA LEU A 1219 -34.28 7.49 -11.95
C LEU A 1219 -35.26 7.40 -13.13
N THR A 1220 -35.51 8.48 -13.85
CA THR A 1220 -36.50 8.60 -14.93
C THR A 1220 -35.95 8.28 -16.33
N GLY A 1221 -34.63 8.26 -16.52
CA GLY A 1221 -34.04 8.00 -17.85
C GLY A 1221 -34.29 9.11 -18.88
N THR A 1222 -34.79 10.28 -18.46
CA THR A 1222 -35.09 11.40 -19.37
C THR A 1222 -33.82 12.18 -19.68
N ASP A 1223 -33.02 11.65 -20.60
CA ASP A 1223 -32.86 12.28 -21.91
C ASP A 1223 -33.20 11.19 -22.95
N ASP A 1224 -34.49 11.13 -23.28
CA ASP A 1224 -35.17 10.27 -24.26
C ASP A 1224 -34.75 8.78 -24.35
N ASN A 1225 -34.89 8.00 -23.25
CA ASN A 1225 -35.61 6.69 -23.17
C ASN A 1225 -35.16 5.79 -22.00
#